data_AF-A0A9P8CTM0-F1
#
_entry.id   AF-A0A9P8CTM0-F1
#
_cell.length_a   1.000
_cell.length_b   1.000
_cell.length_c   1.000
_cell.angle_alpha   90.00
_cell.angle_beta   90.00
_cell.angle_gamma   90.00
#
_symmetry.space_group_name_H-M   'P 1'
#
loop_
_entity.id
_entity.type
_entity.pdbx_description
1 polymer ?
#
loop_
_entity_poly.entity_id
_entity_poly.type
_entity_poly.pdbx_seq_one_letter_code
_entity_poly.pdbx_strand_id
1 'polypeptide(L)'
;MLSARGIRYACTRPNQFATRRSPWISASSVYIRRSRQPIQPQTTKSYLSTSKILRQEDQTIEDAEKVVRDAKQRFRDTLPKDYLSPTEYALYVRLFGPPLRETSPEDVGIDTHADMAGASYKGSDEGTVLKELKGGEFEEITYKIAPKEAPLEPDLEDLDSEARAEDLITEEQERDRALEEQLQEEAEAEAEAEDEAWSFSEEEIETIANEQGLSVEEVRQLAATKPTPEQLAALEEHFGPSEETEGPSEEESAAIQDMLMQASQLKAPNLPMREEPASLTPQDYIDAVARNPREAKAMRALADDFARTQKEQQEAEERMEAEKEEGEVVESQEEASAKSWPEEFPLKIATGELDEGFTRFHPYTVDGSFHGKSMEIALPNAELVQPISELLRRSHIRHVREAAEASFGGSGLPLSPETVYGLRSGSMGGVGLSATQRHMTEVEADAFLAGFMPAAYASVYSIVREVRRRLGSEWIQSKLKSGGGLSVLDVGTGGAGIIAWEQILNAEWRLLKEKGEVEGDKIPGRKTVIVASDRLRNRVKSFLDNTTFLPRLPDYEHSGEMKGERLDGGGKEQPRKSYDVIISSHMLLREKETHRRQAILNNLWNLLRKDGGVLVMQEKAHPRGFEAIAHARHNVLYNFLLPPSGEPRISPEEFNPAFHREPEPGHVVAPCTNQGLCPMYVEPGQGIGRKDFCHFSQRFIRPNFYVKMLRKQTDNQGDVQFSYFAVQRGVPIGADQPTGKRATELAKEGYENAEEKPNMLTLPRLVNPALKRKGHVTMDVCTPAGKIERWTVPKSFSKLAYHDARKTRWGDLWALGAKTTAERPPRNGKPVAKAKLKQDSKKKGRKSVMGDEADQQQRRKLTKEERQKAKLEQMEALEREHDEAVDEMVDADIGLDEDIRREMEREGKR
;
A
#
# COMPACT_ATOMS: atom_id res chain seq x y z
N MET A 1 -9.75 -40.49 54.59
CA MET A 1 -9.76 -40.38 56.07
C MET A 1 -9.00 -39.10 56.47
N LEU A 2 -9.01 -38.75 57.76
CA LEU A 2 -8.33 -37.58 58.39
C LEU A 2 -6.79 -37.61 58.15
N SER A 3 -5.95 -36.58 58.39
CA SER A 3 -5.97 -35.32 59.19
C SER A 3 -4.95 -34.32 58.57
N ALA A 4 -5.16 -32.99 58.43
CA ALA A 4 -4.96 -31.88 59.40
C ALA A 4 -3.65 -31.94 60.24
N ARG A 5 -2.90 -30.86 60.56
CA ARG A 5 -3.22 -29.46 61.00
C ARG A 5 -2.04 -28.50 60.65
N GLY A 6 -2.04 -27.16 60.87
CA GLY A 6 -3.00 -26.17 61.41
C GLY A 6 -2.38 -24.74 61.36
N ILE A 7 -3.11 -23.63 61.18
CA ILE A 7 -4.05 -22.89 62.09
C ILE A 7 -3.39 -21.91 63.07
N ARG A 8 -3.74 -20.60 62.93
CA ARG A 8 -3.95 -19.48 63.92
C ARG A 8 -3.83 -18.14 63.15
N TYR A 9 -4.64 -17.08 63.27
CA TYR A 9 -5.99 -16.74 63.81
C TYR A 9 -6.51 -15.61 62.85
N ALA A 10 -7.76 -15.48 62.38
CA ALA A 10 -9.03 -15.10 63.05
C ALA A 10 -8.96 -13.80 63.90
N CYS A 11 -9.91 -12.84 63.92
CA CYS A 11 -11.13 -12.45 63.16
C CYS A 11 -11.43 -10.95 63.51
N THR A 12 -12.46 -10.19 63.08
CA THR A 12 -13.81 -10.45 62.51
C THR A 12 -14.34 -9.21 61.72
N ARG A 13 -15.53 -9.31 61.11
CA ARG A 13 -16.38 -8.23 60.53
C ARG A 13 -17.32 -7.59 61.62
N PRO A 14 -18.39 -6.81 61.29
CA PRO A 14 -18.49 -5.50 60.60
C PRO A 14 -19.35 -4.48 61.43
N ASN A 15 -19.71 -3.31 60.88
CA ASN A 15 -21.02 -2.69 61.19
C ASN A 15 -21.56 -1.75 60.08
N GLN A 16 -22.87 -1.43 60.14
CA GLN A 16 -23.60 -0.46 59.29
C GLN A 16 -24.51 0.45 60.17
N PHE A 17 -25.41 1.23 59.54
CA PHE A 17 -26.45 2.13 60.10
C PHE A 17 -25.96 3.49 60.66
N ALA A 18 -26.75 4.58 60.67
CA ALA A 18 -27.86 5.01 59.78
C ALA A 18 -28.32 6.46 60.09
N THR A 19 -28.80 7.17 59.05
CA THR A 19 -29.80 8.27 59.07
C THR A 19 -29.67 9.49 60.02
N ARG A 20 -29.73 10.70 59.46
CA ARG A 20 -30.93 11.60 59.55
C ARG A 20 -30.85 12.80 58.58
N ARG A 21 -31.98 13.50 58.41
CA ARG A 21 -32.16 14.67 57.50
C ARG A 21 -32.23 16.01 58.26
N SER A 22 -31.79 17.08 57.57
CA SER A 22 -32.19 18.51 57.60
C SER A 22 -33.17 19.06 58.65
N PRO A 23 -33.05 20.34 59.05
CA PRO A 23 -33.91 21.35 58.40
C PRO A 23 -33.25 22.73 58.10
N TRP A 24 -34.03 23.61 57.46
CA TRP A 24 -33.74 25.04 57.16
C TRP A 24 -34.26 25.98 58.29
N ILE A 25 -34.15 27.31 58.07
CA ILE A 25 -34.64 28.51 58.81
C ILE A 25 -33.48 29.28 59.48
N SER A 26 -33.12 30.55 59.19
CA SER A 26 -33.80 31.79 58.71
C SER A 26 -34.36 32.72 59.82
N ALA A 27 -33.56 33.71 60.27
CA ALA A 27 -34.06 35.05 60.68
C ALA A 27 -32.92 36.10 60.90
N SER A 28 -33.07 37.28 60.31
CA SER A 28 -33.17 38.64 60.92
C SER A 28 -32.71 38.85 62.40
N SER A 29 -32.19 40.01 62.84
CA SER A 29 -32.00 41.34 62.21
C SER A 29 -31.20 42.32 63.13
N VAL A 30 -30.29 43.13 62.56
CA VAL A 30 -30.02 44.59 62.78
C VAL A 30 -30.04 45.15 64.25
N TYR A 31 -28.98 45.84 64.78
CA TYR A 31 -28.86 47.32 64.74
C TYR A 31 -27.59 47.95 65.42
N ILE A 32 -27.28 49.19 64.98
CA ILE A 32 -26.58 50.34 65.66
C ILE A 32 -25.03 50.43 65.72
N ARG A 33 -24.60 51.66 65.37
CA ARG A 33 -23.28 52.29 65.16
C ARG A 33 -22.29 52.40 66.36
N ARG A 34 -21.00 52.22 66.04
CA ARG A 34 -19.78 53.04 66.36
C ARG A 34 -19.71 53.92 67.64
N SER A 35 -18.68 53.65 68.46
CA SER A 35 -17.68 54.63 69.02
C SER A 35 -16.38 53.84 69.38
N ARG A 36 -15.14 54.31 69.13
CA ARG A 36 -14.28 55.24 69.93
C ARG A 36 -14.31 54.99 71.44
N GLN A 37 -13.20 54.91 72.20
CA GLN A 37 -11.74 54.97 71.91
C GLN A 37 -10.93 54.30 73.08
N PRO A 38 -9.60 54.08 72.98
CA PRO A 38 -8.80 53.34 73.99
C PRO A 38 -7.95 54.24 74.93
N ILE A 39 -7.44 53.64 76.02
CA ILE A 39 -6.44 54.14 77.00
C ILE A 39 -5.92 52.91 77.80
N GLN A 40 -4.72 52.82 78.39
CA GLN A 40 -3.34 53.26 78.05
C GLN A 40 -2.36 52.47 79.01
N PRO A 41 -1.05 52.75 79.18
CA PRO A 41 -0.05 51.70 79.44
C PRO A 41 0.66 51.79 80.81
N GLN A 42 1.76 51.04 81.00
CA GLN A 42 2.98 51.49 81.71
C GLN A 42 4.23 50.74 81.18
N THR A 43 5.45 51.16 81.56
CA THR A 43 6.70 50.86 80.81
C THR A 43 7.88 50.33 81.63
N THR A 44 8.81 49.61 81.00
CA THR A 44 10.23 49.45 81.45
C THR A 44 11.22 49.65 80.29
N LYS A 45 12.52 49.79 80.59
CA LYS A 45 13.57 50.17 79.62
C LYS A 45 14.71 49.13 79.56
N SER A 46 15.26 48.91 78.37
CA SER A 46 16.70 48.70 78.13
C SER A 46 17.05 49.18 76.72
N TYR A 47 18.33 49.46 76.44
CA TYR A 47 18.81 49.99 75.16
C TYR A 47 19.81 49.03 74.51
N LEU A 48 19.61 48.71 73.23
CA LEU A 48 20.61 48.16 72.31
C LEU A 48 20.49 48.87 70.95
N SER A 49 21.59 48.90 70.18
CA SER A 49 21.75 49.77 69.00
C SER A 49 21.09 49.21 67.73
N THR A 50 19.77 49.09 67.72
CA THR A 50 19.03 48.47 66.61
C THR A 50 18.87 49.35 65.36
N SER A 51 18.95 50.68 65.48
CA SER A 51 18.58 51.62 64.40
C SER A 51 19.55 51.72 63.21
N LYS A 52 20.74 51.12 63.29
CA LYS A 52 21.62 50.90 62.13
C LYS A 52 21.51 49.49 61.55
N ILE A 53 21.43 48.47 62.41
CA ILE A 53 21.40 47.07 61.98
C ILE A 53 20.07 46.74 61.29
N LEU A 54 18.92 47.08 61.91
CA LEU A 54 17.60 46.89 61.28
C LEU A 54 17.53 47.61 59.92
N ARG A 55 18.11 48.82 59.80
CA ARG A 55 18.14 49.54 58.53
C ARG A 55 18.98 48.86 57.44
N GLN A 56 19.98 48.05 57.78
CA GLN A 56 20.75 47.27 56.81
C GLN A 56 20.07 45.92 56.50
N GLU A 57 19.39 45.32 57.48
CA GLU A 57 18.58 44.11 57.29
C GLU A 57 17.33 44.40 56.44
N ASP A 58 16.59 45.48 56.74
CA ASP A 58 15.45 45.95 55.93
C ASP A 58 15.89 46.27 54.49
N GLN A 59 17.02 46.99 54.31
CA GLN A 59 17.55 47.32 52.97
C GLN A 59 17.97 46.07 52.18
N THR A 60 18.65 45.10 52.81
CA THR A 60 19.05 43.87 52.11
C THR A 60 17.87 42.97 51.77
N ILE A 61 16.77 43.03 52.53
CA ILE A 61 15.50 42.36 52.18
C ILE A 61 14.80 43.10 51.02
N GLU A 62 14.72 44.43 51.04
CA GLU A 62 14.14 45.22 49.94
C GLU A 62 14.92 45.03 48.62
N ASP A 63 16.25 45.00 48.67
CA ASP A 63 17.11 44.71 47.51
C ASP A 63 16.94 43.26 47.01
N ALA A 64 16.82 42.28 47.91
CA ALA A 64 16.57 40.88 47.54
C ALA A 64 15.18 40.68 46.93
N GLU A 65 14.13 41.30 47.48
CA GLU A 65 12.79 41.32 46.88
C GLU A 65 12.82 41.91 45.47
N LYS A 66 13.60 42.96 45.26
CA LYS A 66 13.75 43.60 43.94
C LYS A 66 14.42 42.67 42.94
N VAL A 67 15.54 42.03 43.30
CA VAL A 67 16.22 41.03 42.43
C VAL A 67 15.27 39.88 42.08
N VAL A 68 14.48 39.41 43.03
CA VAL A 68 13.46 38.35 42.84
C VAL A 68 12.34 38.78 41.89
N ARG A 69 11.87 40.03 41.97
CA ARG A 69 10.85 40.59 41.06
C ARG A 69 11.39 40.83 39.66
N ASP A 70 12.61 41.35 39.53
CA ASP A 70 13.29 41.56 38.24
C ASP A 70 13.55 40.21 37.53
N ALA A 71 13.94 39.17 38.29
CA ALA A 71 14.06 37.80 37.78
C ALA A 71 12.72 37.26 37.25
N LYS A 72 11.64 37.42 38.02
CA LYS A 72 10.28 37.02 37.60
C LYS A 72 9.82 37.77 36.34
N GLN A 73 10.19 39.04 36.18
CA GLN A 73 9.87 39.81 34.98
C GLN A 73 10.67 39.35 33.75
N ARG A 74 11.93 38.93 33.92
CA ARG A 74 12.82 38.54 32.81
C ARG A 74 12.61 37.11 32.30
N PHE A 75 12.45 36.15 33.21
CA PHE A 75 12.38 34.71 32.90
C PHE A 75 10.96 34.11 33.04
N ARG A 76 9.99 34.94 33.45
CA ARG A 76 8.57 34.59 33.60
C ARG A 76 8.36 33.41 34.56
N ASP A 77 7.97 32.25 34.06
CA ASP A 77 7.69 31.05 34.86
C ASP A 77 8.83 30.03 34.83
N THR A 78 9.90 30.34 34.10
CA THR A 78 11.17 29.60 34.10
C THR A 78 12.22 30.33 34.94
N LEU A 79 13.31 29.66 35.33
CA LEU A 79 14.45 30.30 36.00
C LEU A 79 15.76 29.60 35.60
N PRO A 80 16.87 30.33 35.35
CA PRO A 80 18.16 29.69 35.11
C PRO A 80 18.73 29.06 36.38
N LYS A 81 19.44 27.94 36.21
CA LYS A 81 20.13 27.24 37.29
C LYS A 81 21.09 28.18 38.04
N ASP A 82 21.07 28.11 39.36
CA ASP A 82 21.86 28.96 40.28
C ASP A 82 21.75 30.49 40.09
N TYR A 83 20.74 30.98 39.35
CA TYR A 83 20.59 32.42 39.11
C TYR A 83 20.30 33.18 40.41
N LEU A 84 19.44 32.62 41.27
CA LEU A 84 19.12 33.13 42.61
C LEU A 84 19.89 32.33 43.67
N SER A 85 20.43 33.02 44.68
CA SER A 85 21.03 32.36 45.85
C SER A 85 19.93 31.66 46.70
N PRO A 86 20.27 30.72 47.59
CA PRO A 86 19.26 29.96 48.34
C PRO A 86 18.25 30.81 49.13
N THR A 87 18.66 31.98 49.63
CA THR A 87 17.79 32.94 50.33
C THR A 87 16.88 33.72 49.38
N GLU A 88 17.41 34.20 48.25
CA GLU A 88 16.62 34.84 47.19
C GLU A 88 15.61 33.84 46.56
N TYR A 89 16.03 32.59 46.35
CA TYR A 89 15.18 31.53 45.80
C TYR A 89 14.05 31.14 46.75
N ALA A 90 14.32 30.99 48.06
CA ALA A 90 13.27 30.77 49.05
C ALA A 90 12.25 31.92 49.09
N LEU A 91 12.68 33.15 48.82
CA LEU A 91 11.81 34.32 48.71
C LEU A 91 11.03 34.34 47.38
N TYR A 92 11.65 33.97 46.25
CA TYR A 92 10.98 33.76 44.96
C TYR A 92 9.85 32.72 45.06
N VAL A 93 10.14 31.54 45.62
CA VAL A 93 9.15 30.47 45.81
C VAL A 93 8.00 30.92 46.72
N ARG A 94 8.29 31.74 47.73
CA ARG A 94 7.28 32.30 48.64
C ARG A 94 6.39 33.38 47.99
N LEU A 95 6.90 34.15 47.03
CA LEU A 95 6.13 35.21 46.35
C LEU A 95 5.41 34.71 45.09
N PHE A 96 5.98 33.76 44.35
CA PHE A 96 5.55 33.38 43.00
C PHE A 96 5.37 31.87 42.78
N GLY A 97 5.70 31.03 43.75
CA GLY A 97 5.75 29.56 43.58
C GLY A 97 7.07 29.07 42.96
N PRO A 98 7.28 27.74 42.89
CA PRO A 98 8.43 27.16 42.21
C PRO A 98 8.39 27.44 40.70
N PRO A 99 9.55 27.55 40.02
CA PRO A 99 9.61 27.65 38.57
C PRO A 99 9.11 26.36 37.91
N LEU A 100 8.56 26.50 36.70
CA LEU A 100 7.90 25.42 35.97
C LEU A 100 8.91 24.46 35.29
N ARG A 101 10.04 25.01 34.83
CA ARG A 101 11.24 24.31 34.35
C ARG A 101 12.45 25.26 34.35
N GLU A 102 13.65 24.73 34.12
CA GLU A 102 14.84 25.54 33.83
C GLU A 102 14.66 26.30 32.50
N THR A 103 15.26 27.50 32.39
CA THR A 103 15.22 28.33 31.17
C THR A 103 15.93 27.66 29.99
N SER A 104 15.31 27.70 28.81
CA SER A 104 15.96 27.39 27.53
C SER A 104 16.47 28.68 26.85
N PRO A 105 17.37 28.60 25.85
CA PRO A 105 17.83 29.76 25.09
C PRO A 105 16.69 30.55 24.42
N GLU A 106 15.64 29.85 23.98
CA GLU A 106 14.46 30.44 23.34
C GLU A 106 13.64 31.32 24.30
N ASP A 107 13.50 30.92 25.58
CA ASP A 107 12.77 31.71 26.58
C ASP A 107 13.41 33.09 26.83
N VAL A 108 14.74 33.16 26.63
CA VAL A 108 15.52 34.39 26.82
C VAL A 108 15.75 35.16 25.52
N GLY A 109 15.37 34.59 24.38
CA GLY A 109 15.44 35.19 23.05
C GLY A 109 16.79 35.03 22.35
N ILE A 110 17.56 33.97 22.66
CA ILE A 110 18.70 33.54 21.84
C ILE A 110 18.11 32.62 20.76
N ASP A 111 18.05 33.09 19.51
CA ASP A 111 17.43 32.34 18.42
C ASP A 111 18.26 31.09 18.08
N THR A 112 17.64 29.91 18.20
CA THR A 112 18.24 28.58 18.01
C THR A 112 18.30 28.13 16.54
N HIS A 113 17.78 28.95 15.62
CA HIS A 113 17.72 28.62 14.20
C HIS A 113 18.88 29.23 13.41
N ALA A 114 19.86 28.40 13.07
CA ALA A 114 20.87 28.70 12.04
C ALA A 114 20.30 28.61 10.61
N ASP A 115 19.10 29.15 10.39
CA ASP A 115 18.52 29.34 9.05
C ASP A 115 17.37 30.37 9.05
N MET A 116 17.07 30.94 7.88
CA MET A 116 15.92 31.83 7.61
C MET A 116 15.90 33.23 8.27
N ALA A 117 16.70 34.13 7.72
CA ALA A 117 16.30 35.55 7.62
C ALA A 117 15.09 35.70 6.66
N GLY A 118 13.88 35.31 7.09
CA GLY A 118 12.73 35.17 6.19
C GLY A 118 11.33 35.14 6.83
N ALA A 119 10.81 36.32 7.15
CA ALA A 119 9.38 36.62 7.39
C ALA A 119 8.66 35.86 8.52
N SER A 120 8.65 36.44 9.72
CA SER A 120 7.78 36.02 10.83
C SER A 120 6.31 36.43 10.60
N TYR A 121 5.53 35.51 10.00
CA TYR A 121 4.09 35.67 9.85
C TYR A 121 3.36 35.52 11.21
N LYS A 122 3.27 36.61 11.98
CA LYS A 122 2.30 36.69 13.07
C LYS A 122 0.90 36.81 12.47
N GLY A 123 0.03 35.86 12.80
CA GLY A 123 -1.39 35.96 12.46
C GLY A 123 -2.02 37.14 13.21
N SER A 124 -2.43 38.16 12.47
CA SER A 124 -3.30 39.24 12.95
C SER A 124 -4.70 39.05 12.36
N ASP A 125 -5.74 39.07 13.19
CA ASP A 125 -7.15 38.89 12.77
C ASP A 125 -7.73 40.09 11.99
N GLU A 126 -6.86 40.93 11.43
CA GLU A 126 -7.14 42.13 10.66
C GLU A 126 -6.55 41.97 9.25
N GLY A 127 -7.42 42.04 8.23
CA GLY A 127 -7.04 42.01 6.82
C GLY A 127 -7.40 43.32 6.13
N THR A 128 -6.58 43.74 5.17
CA THR A 128 -6.72 45.04 4.49
C THR A 128 -7.05 44.86 3.03
N VAL A 129 -7.99 45.67 2.51
CA VAL A 129 -8.38 45.68 1.09
C VAL A 129 -8.36 47.10 0.56
N LEU A 130 -7.75 47.26 -0.62
CA LEU A 130 -7.74 48.50 -1.39
C LEU A 130 -9.04 48.63 -2.20
N LYS A 131 -9.70 49.77 -2.08
CA LYS A 131 -10.96 50.09 -2.77
C LYS A 131 -10.75 51.25 -3.73
N GLU A 132 -10.97 51.00 -5.01
CA GLU A 132 -10.84 52.03 -6.04
C GLU A 132 -11.94 53.09 -5.92
N LEU A 133 -11.55 54.36 -5.85
CA LEU A 133 -12.43 55.51 -5.92
C LEU A 133 -12.58 55.96 -7.38
N LYS A 134 -13.67 56.69 -7.69
CA LYS A 134 -14.03 57.09 -9.07
C LYS A 134 -13.05 58.07 -9.77
N GLY A 135 -11.89 58.34 -9.18
CA GLY A 135 -10.78 59.09 -9.77
C GLY A 135 -9.55 58.22 -10.14
N GLY A 136 -9.55 56.92 -9.84
CA GLY A 136 -8.38 56.03 -10.04
C GLY A 136 -7.38 56.01 -8.88
N GLU A 137 -7.70 56.65 -7.75
CA GLU A 137 -6.98 56.53 -6.49
C GLU A 137 -7.62 55.43 -5.62
N PHE A 138 -6.82 54.75 -4.78
CA PHE A 138 -7.25 53.64 -3.95
C PHE A 138 -7.27 54.02 -2.47
N GLU A 139 -8.39 53.75 -1.80
CA GLU A 139 -8.58 53.91 -0.36
C GLU A 139 -8.29 52.57 0.35
N GLU A 140 -7.42 52.56 1.35
CA GLU A 140 -7.05 51.35 2.10
C GLU A 140 -7.98 51.13 3.30
N ILE A 141 -8.66 49.98 3.36
CA ILE A 141 -9.70 49.69 4.35
C ILE A 141 -9.38 48.38 5.07
N THR A 142 -9.10 48.48 6.38
CA THR A 142 -8.87 47.33 7.28
C THR A 142 -10.18 46.80 7.85
N TYR A 143 -10.36 45.48 7.88
CA TYR A 143 -11.50 44.81 8.52
C TYR A 143 -11.05 43.57 9.29
N LYS A 144 -11.85 43.17 10.29
CA LYS A 144 -11.57 41.96 11.08
C LYS A 144 -12.17 40.72 10.45
N ILE A 145 -11.41 39.64 10.42
CA ILE A 145 -11.86 38.34 9.94
C ILE A 145 -12.48 37.60 11.12
N ALA A 146 -13.80 37.42 11.11
CA ALA A 146 -14.48 36.63 12.14
C ALA A 146 -14.07 35.15 12.03
N PRO A 147 -13.84 34.43 13.15
CA PRO A 147 -13.55 33.01 13.13
C PRO A 147 -14.75 32.24 12.54
N LYS A 148 -14.46 31.19 11.76
CA LYS A 148 -15.51 30.30 11.24
C LYS A 148 -16.05 29.43 12.36
N GLU A 149 -17.32 29.62 12.70
CA GLU A 149 -18.12 28.57 13.34
C GLU A 149 -18.20 27.36 12.39
N ALA A 150 -18.15 26.16 12.96
CA ALA A 150 -18.33 24.93 12.20
C ALA A 150 -19.80 24.81 11.73
N PRO A 151 -20.08 24.14 10.59
CA PRO A 151 -21.46 23.90 10.19
C PRO A 151 -22.21 23.09 11.24
N LEU A 152 -23.40 23.55 11.64
CA LEU A 152 -24.34 22.71 12.38
C LEU A 152 -24.76 21.54 11.48
N GLU A 153 -24.63 20.32 11.99
CA GLU A 153 -25.34 19.17 11.42
C GLU A 153 -26.85 19.29 11.71
N PRO A 154 -27.73 18.80 10.82
CA PRO A 154 -29.17 18.89 11.02
C PRO A 154 -29.65 17.93 12.12
N ASP A 155 -30.63 18.38 12.90
CA ASP A 155 -31.23 17.57 13.97
C ASP A 155 -31.81 16.25 13.42
N LEU A 156 -31.36 15.13 14.00
CA LEU A 156 -31.99 13.81 13.89
C LEU A 156 -32.02 13.18 15.29
N GLU A 157 -33.21 12.78 15.72
CA GLU A 157 -33.47 12.28 17.07
C GLU A 157 -33.16 10.78 17.21
N ASP A 158 -32.78 10.40 18.44
CA ASP A 158 -32.77 9.06 19.05
C ASP A 158 -31.72 7.98 18.69
N LEU A 159 -31.32 7.30 19.79
CA LEU A 159 -30.72 5.96 19.97
C LEU A 159 -29.18 5.80 20.16
N ASP A 160 -28.87 5.13 21.28
CA ASP A 160 -27.69 4.33 21.62
C ASP A 160 -26.29 4.99 21.62
N SER A 161 -26.11 6.01 22.48
CA SER A 161 -24.78 6.57 22.81
C SER A 161 -23.91 5.68 23.71
N GLU A 162 -24.49 4.75 24.48
CA GLU A 162 -23.75 3.96 25.49
C GLU A 162 -22.90 2.84 24.86
N ALA A 163 -23.45 2.10 23.89
CA ALA A 163 -22.73 1.00 23.24
C ALA A 163 -21.41 1.43 22.56
N ARG A 164 -21.38 2.65 22.02
CA ARG A 164 -20.21 3.21 21.34
C ARG A 164 -19.07 3.60 22.30
N ALA A 165 -19.34 3.74 23.59
CA ALA A 165 -18.30 3.95 24.61
C ALA A 165 -17.61 2.64 25.01
N GLU A 166 -18.37 1.54 25.11
CA GLU A 166 -17.82 0.22 25.47
C GLU A 166 -16.92 -0.36 24.37
N ASP A 167 -17.29 -0.19 23.09
CA ASP A 167 -16.47 -0.59 21.95
C ASP A 167 -15.11 0.16 21.91
N LEU A 168 -15.09 1.47 22.21
CA LEU A 168 -13.84 2.26 22.21
C LEU A 168 -12.91 1.90 23.38
N ILE A 169 -13.46 1.66 24.57
CA ILE A 169 -12.68 1.25 25.75
C ILE A 169 -12.05 -0.14 25.53
N THR A 170 -12.73 -1.03 24.78
CA THR A 170 -12.16 -2.35 24.45
C THR A 170 -11.12 -2.29 23.33
N GLU A 171 -11.27 -1.45 22.30
CA GLU A 171 -10.21 -1.23 21.30
C GLU A 171 -8.94 -0.63 21.91
N GLU A 172 -9.05 0.27 22.89
CA GLU A 172 -7.88 0.84 23.60
C GLU A 172 -7.19 -0.22 24.49
N GLN A 173 -7.96 -1.02 25.25
CA GLN A 173 -7.42 -2.10 26.09
C GLN A 173 -6.79 -3.26 25.29
N GLU A 174 -7.32 -3.61 24.12
CA GLU A 174 -6.68 -4.63 23.25
C GLU A 174 -5.36 -4.11 22.66
N ARG A 175 -5.26 -2.79 22.37
CA ARG A 175 -4.04 -2.21 21.79
C ARG A 175 -2.93 -2.03 22.83
N ASP A 176 -3.25 -1.57 24.03
CA ASP A 176 -2.23 -1.38 25.07
C ASP A 176 -1.69 -2.73 25.56
N ARG A 177 -2.54 -3.77 25.61
CA ARG A 177 -2.10 -5.14 25.88
C ARG A 177 -1.18 -5.71 24.78
N ALA A 178 -1.44 -5.39 23.50
CA ALA A 178 -0.55 -5.79 22.42
C ALA A 178 0.82 -5.08 22.50
N LEU A 179 0.87 -3.86 23.04
CA LEU A 179 2.11 -3.16 23.32
C LEU A 179 2.91 -3.83 24.46
N GLU A 180 2.25 -4.23 25.55
CA GLU A 180 2.88 -5.01 26.62
C GLU A 180 3.43 -6.36 26.11
N GLU A 181 2.68 -7.05 25.25
CA GLU A 181 3.09 -8.34 24.65
C GLU A 181 4.31 -8.15 23.72
N GLN A 182 4.36 -7.07 22.92
CA GLN A 182 5.55 -6.75 22.10
C GLN A 182 6.78 -6.36 22.94
N LEU A 183 6.62 -5.50 23.95
CA LEU A 183 7.72 -5.09 24.83
C LEU A 183 8.28 -6.28 25.63
N GLN A 184 7.44 -7.29 25.90
CA GLN A 184 7.89 -8.53 26.54
C GLN A 184 8.59 -9.48 25.55
N GLU A 185 8.14 -9.60 24.29
CA GLU A 185 8.90 -10.32 23.24
C GLU A 185 10.26 -9.64 22.97
N GLU A 186 10.34 -8.30 22.96
CA GLU A 186 11.58 -7.54 22.78
C GLU A 186 12.54 -7.76 23.98
N ALA A 187 12.05 -7.69 25.23
CA ALA A 187 12.88 -7.93 26.41
C ALA A 187 13.32 -9.40 26.58
N GLU A 188 12.51 -10.37 26.14
CA GLU A 188 12.91 -11.79 26.11
C GLU A 188 13.96 -12.03 25.00
N ALA A 189 13.89 -11.32 23.87
CA ALA A 189 14.90 -11.38 22.81
C ALA A 189 16.23 -10.68 23.18
N GLU A 190 16.21 -9.55 23.88
CA GLU A 190 17.42 -8.92 24.44
C GLU A 190 18.11 -9.84 25.46
N ALA A 191 17.33 -10.58 26.26
CA ALA A 191 17.86 -11.54 27.23
C ALA A 191 18.49 -12.78 26.55
N GLU A 192 17.86 -13.34 25.51
CA GLU A 192 18.48 -14.43 24.71
C GLU A 192 19.77 -13.94 24.00
N ALA A 193 19.80 -12.69 23.53
CA ALA A 193 20.99 -12.10 22.90
C ALA A 193 22.16 -11.86 23.90
N GLU A 194 21.89 -11.42 25.13
CA GLU A 194 22.93 -11.30 26.17
C GLU A 194 23.53 -12.66 26.57
N ASP A 195 22.73 -13.74 26.59
CA ASP A 195 23.19 -15.09 26.91
C ASP A 195 23.96 -15.75 25.75
N GLU A 196 23.55 -15.54 24.47
CA GLU A 196 24.33 -16.01 23.32
C GLU A 196 25.70 -15.30 23.22
N ALA A 197 25.75 -13.99 23.50
CA ALA A 197 26.95 -13.14 23.38
C ALA A 197 28.14 -13.53 24.30
N TRP A 198 27.96 -14.44 25.25
CA TRP A 198 29.03 -14.96 26.14
C TRP A 198 29.36 -16.44 25.92
N SER A 199 28.87 -17.05 24.83
CA SER A 199 29.06 -18.47 24.52
C SER A 199 30.20 -18.76 23.51
N PHE A 200 31.45 -18.77 23.99
CA PHE A 200 32.61 -19.18 23.18
C PHE A 200 32.54 -20.66 22.78
N SER A 201 32.91 -20.97 21.53
CA SER A 201 32.98 -22.36 21.04
C SER A 201 34.22 -23.11 21.53
N GLU A 202 34.16 -24.45 21.52
CA GLU A 202 35.28 -25.31 21.90
C GLU A 202 36.58 -24.98 21.11
N GLU A 203 36.44 -24.68 19.81
CA GLU A 203 37.57 -24.41 18.91
C GLU A 203 38.24 -23.05 19.22
N GLU A 204 37.47 -22.05 19.66
CA GLU A 204 37.98 -20.75 20.13
C GLU A 204 38.67 -20.86 21.50
N ILE A 205 38.09 -21.63 22.42
CA ILE A 205 38.68 -21.85 23.76
C ILE A 205 40.01 -22.60 23.64
N GLU A 206 40.11 -23.62 22.76
CA GLU A 206 41.39 -24.28 22.46
C GLU A 206 42.39 -23.32 21.79
N THR A 207 41.94 -22.41 20.93
CA THR A 207 42.82 -21.42 20.28
C THR A 207 43.41 -20.44 21.31
N ILE A 208 42.56 -19.83 22.16
CA ILE A 208 42.98 -18.90 23.22
C ILE A 208 43.91 -19.59 24.23
N ALA A 209 43.64 -20.84 24.59
CA ALA A 209 44.50 -21.63 25.47
C ALA A 209 45.91 -21.82 24.87
N ASN A 210 46.00 -22.15 23.58
CA ASN A 210 47.28 -22.32 22.88
C ASN A 210 48.07 -21.01 22.72
N GLU A 211 47.39 -19.89 22.43
CA GLU A 211 48.06 -18.59 22.26
C GLU A 211 48.56 -17.98 23.57
N GLN A 212 47.79 -18.11 24.66
CA GLN A 212 48.16 -17.58 25.98
C GLN A 212 48.99 -18.57 26.82
N GLY A 213 49.16 -19.81 26.37
CA GLY A 213 49.91 -20.85 27.10
C GLY A 213 49.22 -21.34 28.37
N LEU A 214 47.89 -21.20 28.45
CA LEU A 214 47.05 -21.61 29.59
C LEU A 214 46.38 -22.97 29.30
N SER A 215 45.86 -23.64 30.33
CA SER A 215 45.01 -24.81 30.09
C SER A 215 43.58 -24.41 29.70
N VAL A 216 42.93 -25.26 28.90
CA VAL A 216 41.51 -25.11 28.49
C VAL A 216 40.58 -24.95 29.70
N GLU A 217 40.90 -25.59 30.83
CA GLU A 217 40.11 -25.51 32.07
C GLU A 217 40.33 -24.19 32.84
N GLU A 218 41.47 -23.51 32.66
CA GLU A 218 41.72 -22.15 33.20
C GLU A 218 41.03 -21.08 32.34
N VAL A 219 41.08 -21.19 31.00
CA VAL A 219 40.39 -20.26 30.08
C VAL A 219 38.87 -20.29 30.33
N ARG A 220 38.28 -21.47 30.53
CA ARG A 220 36.86 -21.61 30.91
C ARG A 220 36.51 -20.96 32.25
N GLN A 221 37.42 -20.98 33.22
CA GLN A 221 37.19 -20.34 34.53
C GLN A 221 37.26 -18.81 34.44
N LEU A 222 38.13 -18.27 33.57
CA LEU A 222 38.21 -16.83 33.30
C LEU A 222 36.98 -16.33 32.52
N ALA A 223 36.55 -17.06 31.49
CA ALA A 223 35.35 -16.71 30.71
C ALA A 223 34.06 -16.72 31.56
N ALA A 224 33.99 -17.55 32.61
CA ALA A 224 32.85 -17.62 33.52
C ALA A 224 32.76 -16.47 34.54
N THR A 225 33.75 -15.56 34.61
CA THR A 225 33.75 -14.42 35.54
C THR A 225 33.52 -13.09 34.82
N LYS A 226 32.25 -12.66 34.72
CA LYS A 226 31.85 -11.33 34.18
C LYS A 226 32.55 -10.23 35.03
N PRO A 227 33.40 -9.36 34.44
CA PRO A 227 34.24 -8.42 35.20
C PRO A 227 33.41 -7.31 35.86
N THR A 228 33.89 -6.75 36.97
CA THR A 228 33.21 -5.62 37.62
C THR A 228 33.51 -4.30 36.90
N PRO A 229 32.63 -3.27 37.00
CA PRO A 229 32.88 -1.96 36.40
C PRO A 229 34.20 -1.30 36.83
N GLU A 230 34.64 -1.56 38.07
CA GLU A 230 35.92 -1.08 38.60
C GLU A 230 37.13 -1.73 37.91
N GLN A 231 37.00 -2.96 37.40
CA GLN A 231 38.05 -3.65 36.65
C GLN A 231 38.14 -3.18 35.19
N LEU A 232 37.01 -2.82 34.58
CA LEU A 232 36.96 -2.26 33.23
C LEU A 232 37.62 -0.87 33.20
N ALA A 233 37.24 0.03 34.12
CA ALA A 233 37.86 1.35 34.25
C ALA A 233 39.38 1.28 34.52
N ALA A 234 39.86 0.26 35.23
CA ALA A 234 41.28 0.04 35.49
C ALA A 234 42.08 -0.46 34.26
N LEU A 235 41.43 -1.05 33.26
CA LEU A 235 42.07 -1.41 31.99
C LEU A 235 42.28 -0.19 31.09
N GLU A 236 41.27 0.68 31.01
CA GLU A 236 41.34 1.93 30.21
C GLU A 236 42.47 2.85 30.70
N GLU A 237 42.69 2.92 32.02
CA GLU A 237 43.79 3.72 32.60
C GLU A 237 45.20 3.18 32.30
N HIS A 238 45.34 1.94 31.81
CA HIS A 238 46.64 1.31 31.49
C HIS A 238 47.05 1.40 30.01
N PHE A 239 46.12 1.69 29.09
CA PHE A 239 46.40 1.80 27.65
C PHE A 239 46.35 3.25 27.16
N GLY A 240 47.19 4.10 27.77
CA GLY A 240 47.53 5.41 27.20
C GLY A 240 48.28 5.27 25.87
N PRO A 241 48.13 6.24 24.94
CA PRO A 241 48.68 6.12 23.59
C PRO A 241 50.21 6.14 23.57
N SER A 242 50.79 5.33 22.68
CA SER A 242 52.22 5.37 22.31
C SER A 242 52.38 5.63 20.80
N GLU A 243 53.57 6.06 20.40
CA GLU A 243 53.79 6.91 19.21
C GLU A 243 54.01 6.16 17.88
N GLU A 244 54.22 6.97 16.82
CA GLU A 244 54.83 6.63 15.52
C GLU A 244 54.01 5.85 14.47
N THR A 245 53.24 6.61 13.69
CA THR A 245 53.32 6.54 12.21
C THR A 245 53.63 7.95 11.67
N GLU A 246 54.50 8.05 10.67
CA GLU A 246 55.07 9.33 10.21
C GLU A 246 54.09 10.13 9.33
N GLY A 247 54.00 11.45 9.56
CA GLY A 247 53.24 12.38 8.73
C GLY A 247 54.04 12.90 7.51
N PRO A 248 53.35 13.37 6.44
CA PRO A 248 54.01 13.92 5.25
C PRO A 248 54.75 15.23 5.54
N SER A 249 55.72 15.55 4.69
CA SER A 249 56.67 16.65 4.92
C SER A 249 56.08 18.06 4.71
N GLU A 250 56.76 19.08 5.26
CA GLU A 250 56.39 20.49 5.10
C GLU A 250 56.41 20.95 3.62
N GLU A 251 57.22 20.32 2.76
CA GLU A 251 57.26 20.64 1.32
C GLU A 251 56.06 20.05 0.55
N GLU A 252 55.58 18.86 0.93
CA GLU A 252 54.42 18.21 0.31
C GLU A 252 53.10 18.89 0.70
N SER A 253 52.97 19.26 1.97
CA SER A 253 51.81 20.00 2.46
C SER A 253 51.71 21.41 1.85
N ALA A 254 52.85 22.09 1.63
CA ALA A 254 52.89 23.34 0.87
C ALA A 254 52.45 23.17 -0.61
N ALA A 255 52.88 22.09 -1.28
CA ALA A 255 52.51 21.81 -2.68
C ALA A 255 51.01 21.55 -2.84
N ILE A 256 50.38 20.85 -1.89
CA ILE A 256 48.92 20.62 -1.86
C ILE A 256 48.17 21.96 -1.69
N GLN A 257 48.68 22.87 -0.84
CA GLN A 257 48.06 24.18 -0.60
C GLN A 257 48.13 25.10 -1.85
N ASP A 258 49.23 25.07 -2.60
CA ASP A 258 49.34 25.85 -3.84
C ASP A 258 48.43 25.29 -4.96
N MET A 259 48.32 23.96 -5.09
CA MET A 259 47.34 23.33 -6.00
C MET A 259 45.89 23.77 -5.69
N LEU A 260 45.53 23.84 -4.40
CA LEU A 260 44.21 24.32 -3.96
C LEU A 260 43.99 25.80 -4.28
N MET A 261 45.00 26.67 -4.12
CA MET A 261 44.89 28.07 -4.54
C MET A 261 44.76 28.22 -6.06
N GLN A 262 45.54 27.48 -6.86
CA GLN A 262 45.48 27.57 -8.32
C GLN A 262 44.12 27.13 -8.87
N ALA A 263 43.49 26.11 -8.28
CA ALA A 263 42.14 25.66 -8.64
C ALA A 263 41.06 26.74 -8.46
N SER A 264 41.26 27.72 -7.56
CA SER A 264 40.26 28.75 -7.24
C SER A 264 40.11 29.89 -8.27
N GLN A 265 41.04 30.03 -9.23
CA GLN A 265 41.16 31.27 -10.01
C GLN A 265 40.41 31.30 -11.36
N LEU A 266 39.74 30.22 -11.78
CA LEU A 266 38.96 30.19 -13.04
C LEU A 266 37.56 30.80 -12.89
N LYS A 267 37.51 32.13 -12.80
CA LYS A 267 36.29 32.91 -12.53
C LYS A 267 35.49 33.25 -13.81
N ALA A 268 34.25 32.73 -13.88
CA ALA A 268 33.23 33.18 -14.83
C ALA A 268 32.57 34.52 -14.39
N PRO A 269 31.93 35.29 -15.29
CA PRO A 269 31.64 36.71 -15.04
C PRO A 269 30.45 36.99 -14.09
N ASN A 270 30.50 38.17 -13.46
CA ASN A 270 29.56 38.62 -12.42
C ASN A 270 28.10 38.72 -12.89
N LEU A 271 27.17 38.28 -12.04
CA LEU A 271 25.93 39.01 -11.76
C LEU A 271 26.06 39.70 -10.38
N PRO A 272 25.34 40.81 -10.12
CA PRO A 272 25.46 41.54 -8.87
C PRO A 272 24.76 40.79 -7.72
N MET A 273 25.53 40.22 -6.81
CA MET A 273 25.03 39.84 -5.49
C MET A 273 24.71 41.08 -4.67
N ARG A 274 23.67 40.97 -3.84
CA ARG A 274 23.22 42.00 -2.91
C ARG A 274 23.99 41.82 -1.61
N GLU A 275 24.49 42.91 -1.03
CA GLU A 275 25.14 42.86 0.29
C GLU A 275 24.11 42.47 1.36
N GLU A 276 24.42 41.43 2.13
CA GLU A 276 23.61 41.02 3.29
C GLU A 276 24.18 41.65 4.57
N PRO A 277 23.32 42.00 5.55
CA PRO A 277 23.77 42.57 6.81
C PRO A 277 24.48 41.49 7.66
N ALA A 278 25.58 41.86 8.31
CA ALA A 278 26.31 40.94 9.18
C ALA A 278 25.44 40.42 10.33
N SER A 279 25.38 39.09 10.48
CA SER A 279 24.78 38.42 11.63
C SER A 279 25.59 38.70 12.89
N LEU A 280 24.94 39.21 13.94
CA LEU A 280 25.54 39.31 15.27
C LEU A 280 25.87 37.91 15.81
N THR A 281 27.01 37.73 16.47
CA THR A 281 27.28 36.46 17.16
C THR A 281 26.39 36.33 18.40
N PRO A 282 26.13 35.11 18.90
CA PRO A 282 25.41 34.93 20.17
C PRO A 282 26.06 35.69 21.34
N GLN A 283 27.39 35.87 21.31
CA GLN A 283 28.14 36.61 22.33
C GLN A 283 27.90 38.13 22.23
N ASP A 284 27.93 38.70 21.02
CA ASP A 284 27.59 40.12 20.79
C ASP A 284 26.15 40.42 21.23
N TYR A 285 25.23 39.49 20.95
CA TYR A 285 23.82 39.62 21.31
C TYR A 285 23.60 39.59 22.83
N ILE A 286 24.24 38.66 23.54
CA ILE A 286 24.14 38.60 25.01
C ILE A 286 24.68 39.88 25.65
N ASP A 287 25.80 40.41 25.15
CA ASP A 287 26.42 41.63 25.68
C ASP A 287 25.63 42.91 25.32
N ALA A 288 24.82 42.88 24.27
CA ALA A 288 23.87 43.94 23.95
C ALA A 288 22.55 43.88 24.75
N VAL A 289 22.13 42.69 25.21
CA VAL A 289 20.82 42.47 25.85
C VAL A 289 20.87 42.41 27.38
N ALA A 290 21.95 41.89 27.96
CA ALA A 290 22.04 41.68 29.41
C ALA A 290 22.17 43.00 30.19
N ARG A 291 21.31 43.21 31.19
CA ARG A 291 21.22 44.46 31.97
C ARG A 291 22.08 44.47 33.22
N ASN A 292 22.62 43.31 33.61
CA ASN A 292 23.37 43.10 34.84
C ASN A 292 24.44 42.02 34.59
N PRO A 293 25.68 42.13 35.08
CA PRO A 293 26.70 41.08 34.95
C PRO A 293 26.25 39.69 35.47
N ARG A 294 25.30 39.64 36.42
CA ARG A 294 24.68 38.38 36.88
C ARG A 294 23.77 37.74 35.81
N GLU A 295 23.04 38.57 35.05
CA GLU A 295 22.25 38.14 33.89
C GLU A 295 23.18 37.70 32.74
N ALA A 296 24.20 38.49 32.41
CA ALA A 296 25.16 38.16 31.37
C ALA A 296 25.85 36.81 31.62
N LYS A 297 26.24 36.50 32.87
CA LYS A 297 26.84 35.20 33.21
C LYS A 297 25.87 34.04 32.96
N ALA A 298 24.60 34.17 33.36
CA ALA A 298 23.60 33.12 33.16
C ALA A 298 23.26 32.92 31.67
N MET A 299 23.13 34.03 30.92
CA MET A 299 22.89 34.01 29.48
C MET A 299 24.02 33.31 28.70
N ARG A 300 25.29 33.60 29.03
CA ARG A 300 26.44 32.91 28.41
C ARG A 300 26.46 31.43 28.78
N ALA A 301 26.27 31.08 30.05
CA ALA A 301 26.22 29.68 30.48
C ALA A 301 25.13 28.86 29.76
N LEU A 302 23.96 29.44 29.49
CA LEU A 302 22.90 28.79 28.69
C LEU A 302 23.28 28.63 27.21
N ALA A 303 24.01 29.59 26.63
CA ALA A 303 24.49 29.49 25.26
C ALA A 303 25.61 28.45 25.09
N ASP A 304 26.55 28.41 26.05
CA ASP A 304 27.64 27.44 26.09
C ASP A 304 27.10 26.00 26.29
N ASP A 305 26.10 25.83 27.17
CA ASP A 305 25.43 24.55 27.42
C ASP A 305 24.65 24.06 26.20
N PHE A 306 23.88 24.95 25.55
CA PHE A 306 23.18 24.63 24.29
C PHE A 306 24.14 24.26 23.15
N ALA A 307 25.26 24.99 23.00
CA ALA A 307 26.26 24.68 21.99
C ALA A 307 26.92 23.31 22.22
N ARG A 308 27.13 22.92 23.49
CA ARG A 308 27.55 21.56 23.86
C ARG A 308 26.48 20.53 23.49
N THR A 309 25.22 20.72 23.90
CA THR A 309 24.14 19.78 23.61
C THR A 309 23.93 19.58 22.11
N GLN A 310 24.03 20.63 21.30
CA GLN A 310 24.00 20.54 19.84
C GLN A 310 25.16 19.72 19.27
N LYS A 311 26.38 19.88 19.80
CA LYS A 311 27.54 19.08 19.39
C LYS A 311 27.39 17.61 19.80
N GLU A 312 26.90 17.34 21.00
CA GLU A 312 26.60 15.99 21.49
C GLU A 312 25.49 15.31 20.64
N GLN A 313 24.50 16.07 20.17
CA GLN A 313 23.49 15.60 19.23
C GLN A 313 24.09 15.28 17.85
N GLN A 314 24.92 16.16 17.28
CA GLN A 314 25.59 15.93 16.00
C GLN A 314 26.50 14.70 16.06
N GLU A 315 27.34 14.59 17.10
CA GLU A 315 28.20 13.41 17.29
C GLU A 315 27.41 12.12 17.59
N ALA A 316 26.12 12.20 17.95
CA ALA A 316 25.25 11.04 18.13
C ALA A 316 24.51 10.66 16.83
N GLU A 317 24.10 11.64 16.02
CA GLU A 317 23.57 11.42 14.68
C GLU A 317 24.66 10.84 13.75
N GLU A 318 25.88 11.40 13.79
CA GLU A 318 27.06 10.87 13.06
C GLU A 318 27.41 9.43 13.49
N ARG A 319 27.33 9.09 14.79
CA ARG A 319 27.52 7.71 15.26
C ARG A 319 26.43 6.77 14.77
N MET A 320 25.15 7.17 14.87
CA MET A 320 24.05 6.36 14.34
C MET A 320 23.99 6.30 12.81
N GLU A 321 24.71 7.15 12.08
CA GLU A 321 24.89 7.03 10.63
C GLU A 321 26.08 6.10 10.30
N ALA A 322 27.19 6.20 11.04
CA ALA A 322 28.32 5.26 10.94
C ALA A 322 27.93 3.81 11.29
N GLU A 323 27.18 3.58 12.37
CA GLU A 323 26.66 2.25 12.76
C GLU A 323 25.73 1.66 11.68
N LYS A 324 25.04 2.51 10.90
CA LYS A 324 24.24 2.07 9.75
C LYS A 324 25.09 1.77 8.52
N GLU A 325 26.13 2.56 8.24
CA GLU A 325 27.07 2.24 7.15
C GLU A 325 27.82 0.94 7.44
N GLU A 326 28.26 0.68 8.68
CA GLU A 326 28.84 -0.60 9.07
C GLU A 326 27.82 -1.76 8.95
N GLY A 327 26.56 -1.52 9.37
CA GLY A 327 25.47 -2.48 9.18
C GLY A 327 25.18 -2.84 7.71
N GLU A 328 25.03 -1.84 6.83
CA GLU A 328 24.85 -2.08 5.38
C GLU A 328 26.09 -2.74 4.75
N VAL A 329 27.29 -2.41 5.21
CA VAL A 329 28.53 -3.05 4.75
C VAL A 329 28.54 -4.54 5.15
N VAL A 330 28.18 -4.90 6.38
CA VAL A 330 28.10 -6.30 6.83
C VAL A 330 27.00 -7.07 6.06
N GLU A 331 25.77 -6.52 5.95
CA GLU A 331 24.70 -7.17 5.18
C GLU A 331 25.11 -7.38 3.70
N SER A 332 25.81 -6.40 3.10
CA SER A 332 26.33 -6.53 1.73
C SER A 332 27.42 -7.59 1.57
N GLN A 333 28.24 -7.82 2.60
CA GLN A 333 29.30 -8.85 2.59
C GLN A 333 28.72 -10.26 2.78
N GLU A 334 27.69 -10.42 3.62
CA GLU A 334 26.96 -11.70 3.72
C GLU A 334 26.21 -12.04 2.42
N GLU A 335 25.50 -11.06 1.83
CA GLU A 335 24.86 -11.18 0.51
C GLU A 335 25.88 -11.55 -0.59
N ALA A 336 27.14 -11.07 -0.50
CA ALA A 336 28.21 -11.42 -1.42
C ALA A 336 28.75 -12.85 -1.18
N SER A 337 29.03 -13.20 0.07
CA SER A 337 29.52 -14.53 0.48
C SER A 337 28.57 -15.65 0.03
N ALA A 338 27.26 -15.44 0.20
CA ALA A 338 26.20 -16.37 -0.21
C ALA A 338 26.11 -16.65 -1.73
N LYS A 339 26.90 -15.96 -2.58
CA LYS A 339 26.93 -16.16 -4.04
C LYS A 339 28.12 -17.00 -4.53
N SER A 340 29.08 -17.36 -3.66
CA SER A 340 30.22 -18.21 -4.03
C SER A 340 29.79 -19.64 -4.39
N TRP A 341 30.13 -20.09 -5.60
CA TRP A 341 30.11 -21.50 -6.01
C TRP A 341 31.56 -21.94 -6.28
N PRO A 342 31.95 -23.18 -5.96
CA PRO A 342 33.35 -23.61 -6.12
C PRO A 342 33.80 -23.55 -7.59
N GLU A 343 34.82 -22.73 -7.85
CA GLU A 343 35.52 -22.72 -9.14
C GLU A 343 36.54 -23.86 -9.21
N GLU A 344 36.24 -24.89 -10.00
CA GLU A 344 37.30 -25.70 -10.61
C GLU A 344 36.81 -26.35 -11.91
N PHE A 345 37.09 -25.72 -13.05
CA PHE A 345 37.65 -26.33 -14.27
C PHE A 345 37.80 -25.24 -15.36
N PRO A 346 39.01 -24.94 -15.86
CA PRO A 346 39.25 -23.75 -16.68
C PRO A 346 38.92 -23.96 -18.18
N LEU A 347 38.25 -22.98 -18.78
CA LEU A 347 38.21 -22.81 -20.25
C LEU A 347 38.69 -21.42 -20.64
N LYS A 348 39.50 -21.37 -21.70
CA LYS A 348 40.24 -20.18 -22.12
C LYS A 348 39.32 -19.23 -22.88
N ILE A 349 39.29 -17.97 -22.48
CA ILE A 349 38.64 -16.90 -23.26
C ILE A 349 39.49 -16.62 -24.51
N ALA A 350 38.89 -16.79 -25.69
CA ALA A 350 39.42 -16.29 -26.95
C ALA A 350 38.28 -15.92 -27.90
N THR A 351 38.19 -14.62 -28.23
CA THR A 351 37.52 -14.06 -29.43
C THR A 351 36.11 -14.55 -29.79
N GLY A 352 35.10 -13.87 -29.23
CA GLY A 352 34.03 -13.29 -30.07
C GLY A 352 33.02 -14.22 -30.77
N GLU A 353 32.42 -15.16 -30.05
CA GLU A 353 31.19 -15.85 -30.49
C GLU A 353 29.98 -15.55 -29.57
N LEU A 354 28.82 -16.09 -29.91
CA LEU A 354 27.49 -15.66 -29.45
C LEU A 354 27.17 -16.04 -27.98
N ASP A 355 26.34 -15.22 -27.32
CA ASP A 355 25.91 -15.36 -25.93
C ASP A 355 25.24 -16.72 -25.62
N GLU A 356 26.00 -17.63 -24.99
CA GLU A 356 25.59 -18.99 -24.60
C GLU A 356 24.52 -19.06 -23.49
N GLY A 357 24.04 -17.93 -22.95
CA GLY A 357 23.02 -17.95 -21.91
C GLY A 357 21.73 -18.68 -22.30
N PHE A 358 21.44 -18.80 -23.60
CA PHE A 358 20.22 -19.43 -24.13
C PHE A 358 20.38 -20.88 -24.62
N THR A 359 21.58 -21.41 -24.80
CA THR A 359 21.81 -22.79 -25.29
C THR A 359 21.67 -23.86 -24.19
N ARG A 360 21.48 -23.45 -22.93
CA ARG A 360 21.41 -24.35 -21.75
C ARG A 360 19.99 -24.73 -21.29
N PHE A 361 18.95 -24.22 -21.95
CA PHE A 361 17.54 -24.50 -21.66
C PHE A 361 16.91 -25.35 -22.77
N HIS A 362 15.92 -26.18 -22.43
CA HIS A 362 15.18 -26.90 -23.47
C HIS A 362 14.38 -25.90 -24.35
N PRO A 363 14.32 -26.07 -25.69
CA PRO A 363 13.59 -25.16 -26.57
C PRO A 363 12.13 -24.94 -26.13
N TYR A 364 11.44 -26.00 -25.70
CA TYR A 364 10.05 -25.89 -25.23
C TYR A 364 9.90 -25.14 -23.89
N THR A 365 10.95 -25.08 -23.05
CA THR A 365 10.99 -24.20 -21.85
C THR A 365 11.13 -22.73 -22.28
N VAL A 366 12.00 -22.45 -23.25
CA VAL A 366 12.17 -21.11 -23.82
C VAL A 366 10.89 -20.62 -24.50
N ASP A 367 10.21 -21.50 -25.24
CA ASP A 367 8.89 -21.26 -25.84
C ASP A 367 7.80 -21.01 -24.81
N GLY A 368 7.76 -21.81 -23.74
CA GLY A 368 6.74 -21.72 -22.69
C GLY A 368 6.89 -20.51 -21.75
N SER A 369 8.04 -19.83 -21.74
CA SER A 369 8.29 -18.75 -20.77
C SER A 369 7.35 -17.55 -20.93
N PHE A 370 6.81 -17.07 -19.82
CA PHE A 370 5.94 -15.90 -19.76
C PHE A 370 6.72 -14.59 -19.89
N HIS A 371 7.80 -14.43 -19.12
CA HIS A 371 8.61 -13.21 -19.13
C HIS A 371 9.54 -13.10 -20.33
N GLY A 372 9.98 -14.23 -20.92
CA GLY A 372 11.01 -14.24 -21.96
C GLY A 372 12.42 -14.00 -21.41
N LYS A 373 13.30 -13.38 -22.21
CA LYS A 373 14.72 -13.19 -21.84
C LYS A 373 14.90 -12.44 -20.50
N SER A 374 14.37 -11.22 -20.41
CA SER A 374 14.37 -10.41 -19.19
C SER A 374 13.08 -10.61 -18.39
N MET A 375 13.15 -10.47 -17.06
CA MET A 375 11.93 -10.27 -16.24
C MET A 375 11.41 -8.83 -16.37
N GLU A 376 12.29 -7.88 -16.64
CA GLU A 376 12.01 -6.44 -16.70
C GLU A 376 11.81 -5.97 -18.15
N ILE A 377 10.69 -5.28 -18.38
CA ILE A 377 10.40 -4.58 -19.64
C ILE A 377 11.00 -3.17 -19.57
N ALA A 378 11.93 -2.87 -20.49
CA ALA A 378 12.25 -1.49 -20.83
C ALA A 378 11.07 -0.85 -21.60
N LEU A 379 10.65 0.34 -21.19
CA LEU A 379 9.59 1.08 -21.86
C LEU A 379 10.09 1.68 -23.19
N PRO A 380 9.28 1.69 -24.26
CA PRO A 380 9.69 2.21 -25.57
C PRO A 380 9.98 3.71 -25.47
N ASN A 381 11.25 4.07 -25.72
CA ASN A 381 11.75 5.37 -25.30
C ASN A 381 11.20 6.51 -26.18
N ALA A 382 11.14 6.33 -27.50
CA ALA A 382 10.65 7.33 -28.43
C ALA A 382 9.10 7.39 -28.47
N GLU A 383 8.44 6.24 -28.33
CA GLU A 383 6.99 6.10 -28.53
C GLU A 383 6.16 6.34 -27.25
N LEU A 384 6.77 6.23 -26.07
CA LEU A 384 6.10 6.41 -24.77
C LEU A 384 6.85 7.35 -23.82
N VAL A 385 8.14 7.11 -23.57
CA VAL A 385 8.86 7.81 -22.49
C VAL A 385 9.15 9.28 -22.84
N GLN A 386 9.72 9.57 -24.01
CA GLN A 386 10.05 10.94 -24.43
C GLN A 386 8.80 11.81 -24.61
N PRO A 387 7.70 11.38 -25.30
CA PRO A 387 6.54 12.24 -25.51
C PRO A 387 5.81 12.58 -24.20
N ILE A 388 5.71 11.63 -23.27
CA ILE A 388 5.16 11.91 -21.93
C ILE A 388 6.09 12.86 -21.17
N SER A 389 7.41 12.65 -21.22
CA SER A 389 8.39 13.56 -20.58
C SER A 389 8.26 14.99 -21.08
N GLU A 390 8.08 15.19 -22.38
CA GLU A 390 7.88 16.51 -23.00
C GLU A 390 6.54 17.14 -22.58
N LEU A 391 5.44 16.38 -22.68
CA LEU A 391 4.10 16.83 -22.27
C LEU A 391 4.04 17.24 -20.79
N LEU A 392 4.83 16.60 -19.92
CA LEU A 392 4.90 16.93 -18.51
C LEU A 392 5.72 18.20 -18.20
N ARG A 393 6.59 18.68 -19.11
CA ARG A 393 7.42 19.90 -18.84
C ARG A 393 6.60 21.17 -18.59
N ARG A 394 5.37 21.26 -19.10
CA ARG A 394 4.46 22.39 -18.85
C ARG A 394 3.91 22.44 -17.42
N SER A 395 3.92 21.30 -16.72
CA SER A 395 3.18 21.08 -15.47
C SER A 395 4.18 20.81 -14.36
N HIS A 396 4.25 21.69 -13.36
CA HIS A 396 5.21 21.51 -12.28
C HIS A 396 4.97 20.17 -11.54
N ILE A 397 6.01 19.36 -11.38
CA ILE A 397 5.93 17.96 -10.92
C ILE A 397 5.20 17.81 -9.57
N ARG A 398 5.29 18.82 -8.70
CA ARG A 398 4.56 18.89 -7.43
C ARG A 398 3.04 18.76 -7.65
N HIS A 399 2.47 19.47 -8.61
CA HIS A 399 1.03 19.44 -8.88
C HIS A 399 0.60 18.14 -9.56
N VAL A 400 1.44 17.60 -10.45
CA VAL A 400 1.21 16.27 -11.05
C VAL A 400 1.19 15.20 -9.96
N ARG A 401 2.10 15.28 -8.96
CA ARG A 401 2.08 14.43 -7.76
C ARG A 401 0.83 14.65 -6.90
N GLU A 402 0.51 15.90 -6.55
CA GLU A 402 -0.68 16.23 -5.73
C GLU A 402 -1.97 15.69 -6.37
N ALA A 403 -2.13 15.86 -7.68
CA ALA A 403 -3.25 15.30 -8.44
C ALA A 403 -3.20 13.76 -8.54
N ALA A 404 -2.02 13.16 -8.72
CA ALA A 404 -1.86 11.71 -8.75
C ALA A 404 -2.19 11.07 -7.39
N GLU A 405 -1.71 11.62 -6.29
CA GLU A 405 -1.99 11.13 -4.93
C GLU A 405 -3.48 11.25 -4.60
N ALA A 406 -4.10 12.39 -4.91
CA ALA A 406 -5.56 12.56 -4.76
C ALA A 406 -6.35 11.56 -5.63
N SER A 407 -5.89 11.31 -6.86
CA SER A 407 -6.54 10.41 -7.82
C SER A 407 -6.39 8.93 -7.48
N PHE A 408 -5.21 8.51 -7.03
CA PHE A 408 -4.83 7.10 -6.90
C PHE A 408 -4.75 6.63 -5.44
N GLY A 409 -5.35 7.36 -4.50
CA GLY A 409 -5.59 6.89 -3.12
C GLY A 409 -4.41 7.10 -2.16
N GLY A 410 -3.65 8.18 -2.32
CA GLY A 410 -2.57 8.60 -1.43
C GLY A 410 -1.17 8.45 -2.00
N SER A 411 -0.17 8.66 -1.16
CA SER A 411 1.25 8.48 -1.49
C SER A 411 1.53 7.03 -1.92
N GLY A 412 2.44 6.85 -2.89
CA GLY A 412 2.69 5.54 -3.49
C GLY A 412 1.60 5.07 -4.47
N LEU A 413 0.54 5.84 -4.69
CA LEU A 413 -0.46 5.62 -5.75
C LEU A 413 -1.08 4.21 -5.77
N PRO A 414 -1.62 3.69 -4.64
CA PRO A 414 -2.10 2.29 -4.53
C PRO A 414 -3.19 1.89 -5.53
N LEU A 415 -4.01 2.84 -5.99
CA LEU A 415 -5.05 2.66 -7.01
C LEU A 415 -4.58 3.00 -8.44
N SER A 416 -3.28 3.18 -8.67
CA SER A 416 -2.68 3.11 -10.01
C SER A 416 -2.69 1.65 -10.52
N PRO A 417 -2.28 1.36 -11.77
CA PRO A 417 -2.07 -0.03 -12.19
C PRO A 417 -0.92 -0.71 -11.43
N GLU A 418 0.16 0.01 -11.09
CA GLU A 418 1.36 -0.53 -10.40
C GLU A 418 1.04 -1.10 -9.01
N THR A 419 1.73 -2.16 -8.61
CA THR A 419 1.52 -2.86 -7.34
C THR A 419 2.62 -2.54 -6.33
N VAL A 420 2.42 -1.48 -5.54
CA VAL A 420 3.27 -1.18 -4.38
C VAL A 420 3.04 -2.21 -3.27
N TYR A 421 4.12 -2.86 -2.81
CA TYR A 421 4.02 -4.03 -1.95
C TYR A 421 3.48 -3.72 -0.54
N GLY A 422 3.89 -2.60 0.07
CA GLY A 422 3.42 -2.18 1.39
C GLY A 422 1.95 -1.72 1.45
N LEU A 423 1.31 -1.46 0.31
CA LEU A 423 -0.07 -0.94 0.25
C LEU A 423 -1.11 -1.97 -0.23
N ARG A 424 -0.74 -3.26 -0.27
CA ARG A 424 -1.59 -4.37 -0.74
C ARG A 424 -2.87 -4.59 0.07
N SER A 425 -2.92 -4.11 1.32
CA SER A 425 -4.12 -4.17 2.19
C SER A 425 -5.11 -3.03 1.97
N GLY A 426 -4.79 -2.08 1.08
CA GLY A 426 -5.67 -0.97 0.73
C GLY A 426 -6.99 -1.40 0.08
N SER A 427 -7.90 -0.44 -0.13
CA SER A 427 -9.23 -0.74 -0.66
C SER A 427 -9.14 -1.49 -2.00
N MET A 428 -9.78 -2.66 -2.08
CA MET A 428 -9.85 -3.50 -3.28
C MET A 428 -10.78 -2.91 -4.36
N GLY A 429 -10.61 -1.63 -4.68
CA GLY A 429 -11.34 -0.88 -5.71
C GLY A 429 -10.79 -1.11 -7.12
N GLY A 430 -11.37 -0.43 -8.10
CA GLY A 430 -10.75 -0.27 -9.41
C GLY A 430 -9.67 0.81 -9.40
N VAL A 431 -9.06 1.04 -10.56
CA VAL A 431 -8.12 2.15 -10.74
C VAL A 431 -8.78 3.52 -10.50
N GLY A 432 -8.01 4.46 -9.97
CA GLY A 432 -8.48 5.82 -9.63
C GLY A 432 -8.96 6.62 -10.84
N LEU A 433 -8.02 7.05 -11.68
CA LEU A 433 -8.33 7.66 -12.99
C LEU A 433 -8.50 6.60 -14.07
N SER A 434 -9.38 6.88 -15.04
CA SER A 434 -9.79 5.94 -16.08
C SER A 434 -9.99 6.66 -17.41
N ALA A 435 -9.43 6.14 -18.51
CA ALA A 435 -9.50 6.81 -19.82
C ALA A 435 -10.94 7.05 -20.34
N THR A 436 -11.93 6.31 -19.82
CA THR A 436 -13.36 6.47 -20.16
C THR A 436 -14.11 7.48 -19.26
N GLN A 437 -13.40 8.24 -18.42
CA GLN A 437 -13.96 9.34 -17.63
C GLN A 437 -14.09 10.61 -18.50
N ARG A 438 -15.30 11.20 -18.55
CA ARG A 438 -15.63 12.34 -19.43
C ARG A 438 -14.96 13.66 -19.04
N HIS A 439 -14.73 13.87 -17.74
CA HIS A 439 -14.18 15.11 -17.21
C HIS A 439 -12.88 14.80 -16.47
N MET A 440 -11.81 15.47 -16.89
CA MET A 440 -10.54 15.53 -16.17
C MET A 440 -10.02 16.96 -16.23
N THR A 441 -9.33 17.42 -15.20
CA THR A 441 -8.51 18.64 -15.24
C THR A 441 -7.27 18.45 -16.13
N GLU A 442 -6.54 19.53 -16.41
CA GLU A 442 -5.22 19.43 -17.07
C GLU A 442 -4.25 18.57 -16.26
N VAL A 443 -4.23 18.76 -14.94
CA VAL A 443 -3.26 18.12 -14.04
C VAL A 443 -3.63 16.65 -13.77
N GLU A 444 -4.92 16.31 -13.70
CA GLU A 444 -5.39 14.91 -13.69
C GLU A 444 -5.04 14.19 -14.99
N ALA A 445 -5.20 14.87 -16.14
CA ALA A 445 -4.84 14.27 -17.42
C ALA A 445 -3.32 14.04 -17.53
N ASP A 446 -2.49 14.94 -16.98
CA ASP A 446 -1.04 14.75 -16.85
C ASP A 446 -0.68 13.65 -15.83
N ALA A 447 -1.38 13.56 -14.70
CA ALA A 447 -1.24 12.49 -13.71
C ALA A 447 -1.62 11.11 -14.28
N PHE A 448 -2.58 11.04 -15.22
CA PHE A 448 -2.86 9.83 -15.98
C PHE A 448 -1.70 9.45 -16.92
N LEU A 449 -1.10 10.42 -17.64
CA LEU A 449 0.09 10.13 -18.46
C LEU A 449 1.24 9.59 -17.59
N ALA A 450 1.48 10.24 -16.45
CA ALA A 450 2.57 9.91 -15.54
C ALA A 450 2.34 8.57 -14.82
N GLY A 451 1.28 8.45 -14.02
CA GLY A 451 1.09 7.33 -13.07
C GLY A 451 0.33 6.12 -13.62
N PHE A 452 -0.39 6.24 -14.73
CA PHE A 452 -1.20 5.13 -15.26
C PHE A 452 -0.52 4.43 -16.46
N MET A 453 -0.15 5.18 -17.50
CA MET A 453 0.28 4.56 -18.76
C MET A 453 1.52 3.65 -18.69
N PRO A 454 2.60 3.94 -17.94
CA PRO A 454 3.78 3.09 -17.89
C PRO A 454 3.51 1.65 -17.42
N ALA A 455 2.75 1.50 -16.33
CA ALA A 455 2.36 0.19 -15.80
C ALA A 455 1.25 -0.48 -16.64
N ALA A 456 0.35 0.30 -17.25
CA ALA A 456 -0.63 -0.21 -18.20
C ALA A 456 0.02 -0.76 -19.49
N TYR A 457 1.07 -0.10 -19.99
CA TYR A 457 1.88 -0.60 -21.11
C TYR A 457 2.54 -1.94 -20.77
N ALA A 458 3.24 -2.01 -19.63
CA ALA A 458 4.01 -3.19 -19.25
C ALA A 458 3.14 -4.45 -19.12
N SER A 459 1.98 -4.32 -18.47
CA SER A 459 1.00 -5.41 -18.31
C SER A 459 0.41 -5.86 -19.66
N VAL A 460 -0.09 -4.92 -20.48
CA VAL A 460 -0.67 -5.25 -21.79
C VAL A 460 0.37 -5.84 -22.75
N TYR A 461 1.59 -5.29 -22.82
CA TYR A 461 2.64 -5.83 -23.68
C TYR A 461 2.97 -7.29 -23.33
N SER A 462 3.02 -7.63 -22.05
CA SER A 462 3.26 -9.02 -21.62
C SER A 462 2.11 -9.96 -22.04
N ILE A 463 0.85 -9.51 -21.92
CA ILE A 463 -0.33 -10.28 -22.37
C ILE A 463 -0.35 -10.46 -23.90
N VAL A 464 -0.22 -9.37 -24.67
CA VAL A 464 -0.31 -9.43 -26.14
C VAL A 464 0.85 -10.25 -26.70
N ARG A 465 2.04 -10.17 -26.08
CA ARG A 465 3.17 -11.06 -26.39
C ARG A 465 2.81 -12.51 -26.14
N GLU A 466 2.19 -12.86 -25.01
CA GLU A 466 1.73 -14.24 -24.77
C GLU A 466 0.69 -14.70 -25.81
N VAL A 467 -0.31 -13.87 -26.12
CA VAL A 467 -1.32 -14.16 -27.15
C VAL A 467 -0.65 -14.46 -28.50
N ARG A 468 0.32 -13.64 -28.92
CA ARG A 468 1.14 -13.89 -30.12
C ARG A 468 1.94 -15.19 -30.01
N ARG A 469 2.51 -15.54 -28.85
CA ARG A 469 3.24 -16.81 -28.67
C ARG A 469 2.33 -18.04 -28.79
N ARG A 470 1.07 -17.95 -28.32
CA ARG A 470 0.11 -19.07 -28.35
C ARG A 470 -0.62 -19.24 -29.68
N LEU A 471 -0.99 -18.14 -30.35
CA LEU A 471 -1.61 -18.17 -31.69
C LEU A 471 -0.59 -18.31 -32.83
N GLY A 472 0.69 -18.08 -32.54
CA GLY A 472 1.79 -18.13 -33.51
C GLY A 472 1.86 -16.89 -34.41
N SER A 473 3.00 -16.73 -35.10
CA SER A 473 3.20 -15.61 -36.02
C SER A 473 2.28 -15.65 -37.23
N GLU A 474 1.90 -16.84 -37.73
CA GLU A 474 0.98 -17.01 -38.86
C GLU A 474 -0.35 -16.25 -38.69
N TRP A 475 -0.88 -16.17 -37.47
CA TRP A 475 -2.11 -15.42 -37.17
C TRP A 475 -2.02 -13.92 -37.54
N ILE A 476 -0.87 -13.30 -37.28
CA ILE A 476 -0.62 -11.88 -37.61
C ILE A 476 -0.12 -11.77 -39.05
N GLN A 477 0.85 -12.60 -39.43
CA GLN A 477 1.52 -12.55 -40.74
C GLN A 477 0.54 -12.78 -41.90
N SER A 478 -0.42 -13.71 -41.80
CA SER A 478 -1.44 -13.94 -42.84
C SER A 478 -2.33 -12.71 -43.12
N LYS A 479 -2.69 -11.94 -42.08
CA LYS A 479 -3.46 -10.68 -42.20
C LYS A 479 -2.61 -9.54 -42.76
N LEU A 480 -1.30 -9.52 -42.49
CA LEU A 480 -0.37 -8.55 -43.06
C LEU A 480 -0.10 -8.82 -44.55
N LYS A 481 0.21 -10.08 -44.94
CA LYS A 481 0.44 -10.49 -46.34
C LYS A 481 -0.76 -10.22 -47.26
N SER A 482 -1.98 -10.30 -46.73
CA SER A 482 -3.21 -9.99 -47.50
C SER A 482 -3.49 -8.49 -47.67
N GLY A 483 -2.63 -7.59 -47.17
CA GLY A 483 -2.71 -6.14 -47.35
C GLY A 483 -3.86 -5.44 -46.60
N GLY A 484 -4.85 -6.18 -46.11
CA GLY A 484 -5.97 -5.64 -45.31
C GLY A 484 -5.56 -5.11 -43.94
N GLY A 485 -4.46 -5.63 -43.38
CA GLY A 485 -3.97 -5.25 -42.07
C GLY A 485 -4.84 -5.75 -40.91
N LEU A 486 -4.56 -5.28 -39.70
CA LEU A 486 -5.39 -5.56 -38.52
C LEU A 486 -6.06 -4.30 -37.97
N SER A 487 -7.30 -4.45 -37.51
CA SER A 487 -8.07 -3.40 -36.84
C SER A 487 -8.08 -3.62 -35.33
N VAL A 488 -7.60 -2.63 -34.56
CA VAL A 488 -7.36 -2.75 -33.11
C VAL A 488 -8.10 -1.66 -32.35
N LEU A 489 -8.76 -2.05 -31.26
CA LEU A 489 -9.44 -1.15 -30.32
C LEU A 489 -8.81 -1.26 -28.92
N ASP A 490 -8.28 -0.14 -28.42
CA ASP A 490 -7.94 0.03 -27.01
C ASP A 490 -9.09 0.68 -26.24
N VAL A 491 -9.48 0.02 -25.14
CA VAL A 491 -10.51 0.45 -24.20
C VAL A 491 -9.90 0.51 -22.80
N GLY A 492 -9.75 1.73 -22.29
CA GLY A 492 -9.36 1.97 -20.90
C GLY A 492 -7.87 2.19 -20.65
N THR A 493 -6.94 1.71 -21.52
CA THR A 493 -5.51 2.01 -21.29
C THR A 493 -5.13 3.45 -21.66
N GLY A 494 -5.94 4.09 -22.52
CA GLY A 494 -5.74 5.48 -22.95
C GLY A 494 -4.61 5.65 -23.97
N GLY A 495 -4.23 4.59 -24.70
CA GLY A 495 -3.19 4.60 -25.73
C GLY A 495 -2.07 3.58 -25.51
N ALA A 496 -1.74 3.26 -24.26
CA ALA A 496 -0.64 2.37 -23.91
C ALA A 496 -0.76 0.97 -24.55
N GLY A 497 -1.99 0.45 -24.67
CA GLY A 497 -2.27 -0.83 -25.33
C GLY A 497 -2.08 -0.83 -26.85
N ILE A 498 -2.24 0.33 -27.51
CA ILE A 498 -1.90 0.48 -28.93
C ILE A 498 -0.39 0.48 -29.12
N ILE A 499 0.38 1.20 -28.29
CA ILE A 499 1.85 1.18 -28.34
C ILE A 499 2.38 -0.24 -28.07
N ALA A 500 1.79 -0.95 -27.11
CA ALA A 500 2.13 -2.35 -26.82
C ALA A 500 1.82 -3.30 -27.99
N TRP A 501 0.70 -3.10 -28.69
CA TRP A 501 0.38 -3.85 -29.91
C TRP A 501 1.36 -3.51 -31.04
N GLU A 502 1.71 -2.24 -31.23
CA GLU A 502 2.60 -1.78 -32.30
C GLU A 502 4.01 -2.35 -32.18
N GLN A 503 4.59 -2.48 -30.99
CA GLN A 503 5.91 -3.12 -30.84
C GLN A 503 5.93 -4.56 -31.38
N ILE A 504 4.83 -5.30 -31.21
CA ILE A 504 4.68 -6.67 -31.70
C ILE A 504 4.39 -6.68 -33.21
N LEU A 505 3.54 -5.77 -33.70
CA LEU A 505 3.22 -5.62 -35.12
C LEU A 505 4.45 -5.19 -35.94
N ASN A 506 5.26 -4.27 -35.41
CA ASN A 506 6.52 -3.81 -35.99
C ASN A 506 7.54 -4.96 -36.09
N ALA A 507 7.60 -5.83 -35.08
CA ALA A 507 8.47 -7.02 -35.11
C ALA A 507 8.04 -8.02 -36.19
N GLU A 508 6.74 -8.33 -36.29
CA GLU A 508 6.22 -9.22 -37.36
C GLU A 508 6.39 -8.63 -38.77
N TRP A 509 6.23 -7.30 -38.93
CA TRP A 509 6.46 -6.64 -40.21
C TRP A 509 7.94 -6.66 -40.62
N ARG A 510 8.87 -6.45 -39.68
CA ARG A 510 10.32 -6.58 -39.95
C ARG A 510 10.68 -7.99 -40.40
N LEU A 511 10.17 -9.02 -39.71
CA LEU A 511 10.37 -10.43 -40.11
C LEU A 511 9.82 -10.76 -41.50
N LEU A 512 8.70 -10.16 -41.91
CA LEU A 512 8.18 -10.32 -43.28
C LEU A 512 9.01 -9.56 -44.32
N LYS A 513 9.50 -8.36 -43.98
CA LYS A 513 10.35 -7.52 -44.85
C LYS A 513 11.73 -8.16 -45.06
N GLU A 514 12.31 -8.76 -44.01
CA GLU A 514 13.58 -9.51 -44.05
C GLU A 514 13.50 -10.75 -44.96
N LYS A 515 12.32 -11.41 -45.03
CA LYS A 515 12.06 -12.50 -45.97
C LYS A 515 11.72 -12.04 -47.40
N GLY A 516 11.50 -10.74 -47.64
CA GLY A 516 10.98 -10.22 -48.90
C GLY A 516 9.49 -10.55 -49.17
N GLU A 517 8.71 -10.91 -48.15
CA GLU A 517 7.27 -11.21 -48.30
C GLU A 517 6.38 -9.94 -48.34
N VAL A 518 6.89 -8.80 -47.89
CA VAL A 518 6.20 -7.48 -47.90
C VAL A 518 7.17 -6.34 -48.17
N GLU A 519 6.68 -5.24 -48.76
CA GLU A 519 7.46 -4.04 -49.05
C GLU A 519 6.92 -2.78 -48.34
N GLY A 520 7.81 -1.82 -48.13
CA GLY A 520 7.49 -0.51 -47.53
C GLY A 520 7.52 -0.47 -46.00
N ASP A 521 7.40 0.74 -45.46
CA ASP A 521 7.52 1.03 -44.02
C ASP A 521 6.19 1.37 -43.34
N LYS A 522 5.10 1.50 -44.11
CA LYS A 522 3.75 1.76 -43.60
C LYS A 522 2.98 0.46 -43.45
N ILE A 523 2.92 -0.05 -42.22
CA ILE A 523 2.17 -1.26 -41.89
C ILE A 523 0.65 -1.01 -42.10
N PRO A 524 -0.07 -1.88 -42.84
CA PRO A 524 -1.51 -1.75 -43.00
C PRO A 524 -2.25 -2.08 -41.69
N GLY A 525 -3.25 -1.26 -41.36
CA GLY A 525 -4.10 -1.48 -40.19
C GLY A 525 -4.97 -0.28 -39.84
N ARG A 526 -5.76 -0.40 -38.77
CA ARG A 526 -6.56 0.69 -38.19
C ARG A 526 -6.44 0.67 -36.67
N LYS A 527 -5.91 1.74 -36.10
CA LYS A 527 -5.77 1.94 -34.65
C LYS A 527 -6.95 2.77 -34.12
N THR A 528 -7.62 2.32 -33.07
CA THR A 528 -8.67 3.07 -32.40
C THR A 528 -8.46 3.07 -30.88
N VAL A 529 -8.58 4.22 -30.23
CA VAL A 529 -8.46 4.39 -28.78
C VAL A 529 -9.71 5.07 -28.22
N ILE A 530 -10.22 4.57 -27.10
CA ILE A 530 -11.28 5.23 -26.35
C ILE A 530 -10.67 6.14 -25.27
N VAL A 531 -10.81 7.45 -25.48
CA VAL A 531 -10.49 8.49 -24.49
C VAL A 531 -11.72 9.39 -24.38
N ALA A 532 -12.34 9.47 -23.20
CA ALA A 532 -13.55 10.26 -23.02
C ALA A 532 -13.25 11.74 -22.81
N SER A 533 -12.37 12.09 -21.86
CA SER A 533 -11.94 13.48 -21.61
C SER A 533 -11.13 14.05 -22.76
N ASP A 534 -11.53 15.22 -23.28
CA ASP A 534 -10.79 15.92 -24.33
C ASP A 534 -9.45 16.48 -23.85
N ARG A 535 -9.29 16.77 -22.55
CA ARG A 535 -8.00 17.21 -21.98
C ARG A 535 -6.95 16.09 -22.08
N LEU A 536 -7.37 14.84 -21.91
CA LEU A 536 -6.54 13.66 -22.13
C LEU A 536 -6.41 13.32 -23.62
N ARG A 537 -7.49 13.42 -24.40
CA ARG A 537 -7.47 13.16 -25.87
C ARG A 537 -6.44 14.03 -26.57
N ASN A 538 -6.39 15.33 -26.26
CA ASN A 538 -5.49 16.28 -26.89
C ASN A 538 -4.01 16.01 -26.56
N ARG A 539 -3.73 15.41 -25.38
CA ARG A 539 -2.39 14.94 -24.99
C ARG A 539 -2.00 13.70 -25.79
N VAL A 540 -2.83 12.65 -25.73
CA VAL A 540 -2.52 11.36 -26.35
C VAL A 540 -2.43 11.46 -27.89
N LYS A 541 -3.22 12.38 -28.49
CA LYS A 541 -3.14 12.68 -29.93
C LYS A 541 -1.79 13.25 -30.38
N SER A 542 -0.94 13.79 -29.50
CA SER A 542 0.34 14.36 -29.91
C SER A 542 1.44 13.32 -30.15
N PHE A 543 1.22 12.04 -29.80
CA PHE A 543 2.20 10.96 -30.00
C PHE A 543 1.63 9.64 -30.52
N LEU A 544 0.29 9.45 -30.57
CA LEU A 544 -0.31 8.28 -31.25
C LEU A 544 -0.61 8.57 -32.73
N ASP A 545 0.37 8.31 -33.58
CA ASP A 545 0.22 8.46 -35.03
C ASP A 545 -0.85 7.54 -35.63
N ASN A 546 -1.58 8.07 -36.62
CA ASN A 546 -2.61 7.36 -37.41
C ASN A 546 -3.73 6.71 -36.56
N THR A 547 -4.02 7.28 -35.39
CA THR A 547 -4.97 6.73 -34.41
C THR A 547 -6.32 7.45 -34.40
N THR A 548 -7.41 6.68 -34.45
CA THR A 548 -8.79 7.18 -34.34
C THR A 548 -9.19 7.28 -32.87
N PHE A 549 -9.56 8.47 -32.41
CA PHE A 549 -10.01 8.68 -31.03
C PHE A 549 -11.54 8.67 -30.95
N LEU A 550 -12.10 7.84 -30.06
CA LEU A 550 -13.53 7.81 -29.76
C LEU A 550 -13.82 8.35 -28.34
N PRO A 551 -14.88 9.14 -28.13
CA PRO A 551 -15.25 9.67 -26.80
C PRO A 551 -15.97 8.64 -25.91
N ARG A 552 -16.46 7.55 -26.48
CA ARG A 552 -17.15 6.45 -25.79
C ARG A 552 -17.06 5.16 -26.61
N LEU A 553 -17.35 4.04 -25.98
CA LEU A 553 -17.62 2.78 -26.69
C LEU A 553 -18.84 3.00 -27.61
N PRO A 554 -18.76 2.64 -28.90
CA PRO A 554 -19.96 2.50 -29.74
C PRO A 554 -20.91 1.51 -29.08
N ASP A 555 -22.21 1.59 -29.34
CA ASP A 555 -23.19 0.65 -28.80
C ASP A 555 -24.07 0.18 -29.95
N TYR A 556 -23.76 -0.99 -30.49
CA TYR A 556 -24.51 -1.62 -31.59
C TYR A 556 -25.58 -2.61 -31.09
N GLU A 557 -25.79 -2.70 -29.77
CA GLU A 557 -26.84 -3.52 -29.17
C GLU A 557 -28.12 -2.70 -29.09
N HIS A 558 -28.01 -1.46 -28.61
CA HIS A 558 -29.12 -0.50 -28.52
C HIS A 558 -29.21 0.46 -29.72
N SER A 559 -28.19 0.53 -30.58
CA SER A 559 -28.39 1.08 -31.93
C SER A 559 -29.09 0.03 -32.79
N GLY A 560 -30.32 0.33 -33.21
CA GLY A 560 -31.10 -0.51 -34.13
C GLY A 560 -30.47 -0.64 -35.53
N GLU A 561 -31.28 -1.04 -36.50
CA GLU A 561 -30.83 -1.12 -37.90
C GLU A 561 -30.38 0.28 -38.40
N MET A 562 -29.25 0.33 -39.11
CA MET A 562 -28.74 1.56 -39.73
C MET A 562 -29.46 1.83 -41.06
N LYS A 563 -30.79 1.74 -41.04
CA LYS A 563 -31.72 1.66 -42.18
C LYS A 563 -33.13 2.00 -41.68
N GLY A 564 -33.86 2.85 -42.40
CA GLY A 564 -35.23 3.27 -42.05
C GLY A 564 -35.39 4.79 -41.92
N GLU A 565 -36.62 5.26 -41.67
CA GLU A 565 -37.07 6.66 -41.81
C GLU A 565 -36.49 7.68 -40.80
N ARG A 566 -35.40 7.37 -40.10
CA ARG A 566 -34.65 8.42 -39.39
C ARG A 566 -33.97 9.34 -40.39
N LEU A 567 -34.03 10.65 -40.16
CA LEU A 567 -33.43 11.69 -41.01
C LEU A 567 -31.92 11.48 -41.26
N ASP A 568 -31.20 10.86 -40.32
CA ASP A 568 -29.77 10.53 -40.42
C ASP A 568 -29.50 9.23 -41.23
N GLY A 569 -30.54 8.43 -41.47
CA GLY A 569 -30.48 7.08 -42.02
C GLY A 569 -30.46 7.05 -43.55
N GLY A 570 -29.28 7.24 -44.15
CA GLY A 570 -29.11 7.07 -45.59
C GLY A 570 -29.57 5.69 -46.08
N GLY A 571 -30.16 5.61 -47.28
CA GLY A 571 -30.78 4.40 -47.86
C GLY A 571 -29.85 3.23 -48.19
N LYS A 572 -28.65 3.17 -47.61
CA LYS A 572 -27.73 2.02 -47.63
C LYS A 572 -27.34 1.71 -46.20
N GLU A 573 -27.60 0.48 -45.78
CA GLU A 573 -27.24 -0.04 -44.47
C GLU A 573 -25.73 0.16 -44.20
N GLN A 574 -25.41 0.84 -43.10
CA GLN A 574 -24.02 1.15 -42.77
C GLN A 574 -23.35 -0.03 -42.08
N PRO A 575 -22.21 -0.55 -42.59
CA PRO A 575 -21.55 -1.70 -42.00
C PRO A 575 -21.06 -1.40 -40.58
N ARG A 576 -21.53 -2.18 -39.61
CA ARG A 576 -21.13 -2.09 -38.19
C ARG A 576 -19.61 -2.29 -38.07
N LYS A 577 -18.92 -1.40 -37.37
CA LYS A 577 -17.45 -1.45 -37.23
C LYS A 577 -17.04 -2.62 -36.32
N SER A 578 -16.35 -3.61 -36.86
CA SER A 578 -15.76 -4.71 -36.10
C SER A 578 -14.24 -4.64 -36.06
N TYR A 579 -13.65 -5.14 -34.97
CA TYR A 579 -12.21 -5.13 -34.70
C TYR A 579 -11.63 -6.54 -34.65
N ASP A 580 -10.43 -6.72 -35.19
CA ASP A 580 -9.64 -7.97 -35.13
C ASP A 580 -9.07 -8.22 -33.74
N VAL A 581 -8.69 -7.15 -33.03
CA VAL A 581 -8.17 -7.22 -31.66
C VAL A 581 -8.82 -6.15 -30.79
N ILE A 582 -9.30 -6.52 -29.61
CA ILE A 582 -9.84 -5.60 -28.61
C ILE A 582 -9.07 -5.78 -27.30
N ILE A 583 -8.53 -4.69 -26.76
CA ILE A 583 -7.79 -4.65 -25.49
C ILE A 583 -8.64 -3.84 -24.50
N SER A 584 -9.12 -4.46 -23.43
CA SER A 584 -9.97 -3.86 -22.40
C SER A 584 -9.30 -3.91 -21.03
N SER A 585 -8.74 -2.78 -20.58
CA SER A 585 -8.00 -2.69 -19.31
C SER A 585 -8.73 -1.85 -18.28
N HIS A 586 -8.86 -2.35 -17.06
CA HIS A 586 -9.36 -1.61 -15.90
C HIS A 586 -10.77 -1.01 -16.05
N MET A 587 -11.65 -1.74 -16.75
CA MET A 587 -13.04 -1.34 -17.02
C MET A 587 -14.07 -2.00 -16.10
N LEU A 588 -13.75 -3.09 -15.39
CA LEU A 588 -14.76 -3.91 -14.71
C LEU A 588 -14.93 -3.54 -13.24
N LEU A 589 -13.85 -3.24 -12.52
CA LEU A 589 -13.90 -2.93 -11.09
C LEU A 589 -14.51 -1.56 -10.78
N ARG A 590 -14.44 -0.63 -11.73
CA ARG A 590 -15.05 0.70 -11.64
C ARG A 590 -16.57 0.62 -11.52
N GLU A 591 -17.22 -0.25 -12.30
CA GLU A 591 -18.65 -0.49 -12.15
C GLU A 591 -18.90 -1.41 -10.95
N LYS A 592 -19.73 -0.96 -10.00
CA LYS A 592 -20.09 -1.72 -8.80
C LYS A 592 -21.09 -2.85 -9.10
N GLU A 593 -21.97 -2.64 -10.07
CA GLU A 593 -23.09 -3.51 -10.42
C GLU A 593 -22.73 -4.57 -11.47
N THR A 594 -23.10 -5.83 -11.20
CA THR A 594 -22.78 -6.97 -12.08
C THR A 594 -23.38 -6.84 -13.47
N HIS A 595 -24.60 -6.33 -13.60
CA HIS A 595 -25.27 -6.18 -14.91
C HIS A 595 -24.54 -5.17 -15.81
N ARG A 596 -23.94 -4.11 -15.26
CA ARG A 596 -23.15 -3.14 -16.04
C ARG A 596 -21.84 -3.74 -16.56
N ARG A 597 -21.18 -4.57 -15.75
CA ARG A 597 -20.02 -5.37 -16.20
C ARG A 597 -20.41 -6.31 -17.33
N GLN A 598 -21.61 -6.89 -17.27
CA GLN A 598 -22.14 -7.71 -18.36
C GLN A 598 -22.45 -6.88 -19.61
N ALA A 599 -23.06 -5.69 -19.49
CA ALA A 599 -23.29 -4.81 -20.63
C ALA A 599 -21.99 -4.35 -21.32
N ILE A 600 -20.93 -4.08 -20.56
CA ILE A 600 -19.58 -3.83 -21.09
C ILE A 600 -19.09 -5.06 -21.87
N LEU A 601 -19.23 -6.27 -21.33
CA LEU A 601 -18.83 -7.51 -21.99
C LEU A 601 -19.64 -7.80 -23.27
N ASN A 602 -20.97 -7.66 -23.23
CA ASN A 602 -21.84 -7.83 -24.41
C ASN A 602 -21.40 -6.89 -25.55
N ASN A 603 -21.18 -5.61 -25.23
CA ASN A 603 -20.81 -4.60 -26.21
C ASN A 603 -19.41 -4.86 -26.80
N LEU A 604 -18.40 -5.16 -25.95
CA LEU A 604 -17.07 -5.57 -26.42
C LEU A 604 -17.14 -6.82 -27.33
N TRP A 605 -17.99 -7.79 -27.02
CA TRP A 605 -18.22 -8.95 -27.89
C TRP A 605 -18.94 -8.58 -29.19
N ASN A 606 -19.92 -7.69 -29.16
CA ASN A 606 -20.63 -7.21 -30.34
C ASN A 606 -19.72 -6.38 -31.28
N LEU A 607 -18.64 -5.79 -30.76
CA LEU A 607 -17.59 -5.10 -31.52
C LEU A 607 -16.48 -6.03 -32.03
N LEU A 608 -16.35 -7.24 -31.48
CA LEU A 608 -15.32 -8.20 -31.87
C LEU A 608 -15.65 -8.88 -33.19
N ARG A 609 -14.73 -8.93 -34.15
CA ARG A 609 -14.94 -9.62 -35.44
C ARG A 609 -15.26 -11.10 -35.21
N LYS A 610 -16.31 -11.61 -35.88
CA LYS A 610 -16.69 -13.03 -35.80
C LYS A 610 -15.55 -13.94 -36.26
N ASP A 611 -14.89 -13.57 -37.34
CA ASP A 611 -13.93 -14.42 -38.08
C ASP A 611 -12.50 -14.36 -37.51
N GLY A 612 -12.31 -14.92 -36.31
CA GLY A 612 -10.98 -15.05 -35.68
C GLY A 612 -10.55 -13.88 -34.80
N GLY A 613 -11.46 -12.97 -34.42
CA GLY A 613 -11.16 -11.81 -33.59
C GLY A 613 -10.75 -12.20 -32.16
N VAL A 614 -9.80 -11.46 -31.57
CA VAL A 614 -9.27 -11.72 -30.22
C VAL A 614 -9.63 -10.60 -29.24
N LEU A 615 -10.32 -10.95 -28.15
CA LEU A 615 -10.62 -10.04 -27.03
C LEU A 615 -9.69 -10.35 -25.86
N VAL A 616 -8.98 -9.32 -25.39
CA VAL A 616 -8.15 -9.31 -24.18
C VAL A 616 -8.82 -8.43 -23.13
N MET A 617 -8.97 -8.94 -21.90
CA MET A 617 -9.47 -8.21 -20.75
C MET A 617 -8.50 -8.33 -19.58
N GLN A 618 -8.19 -7.22 -18.88
CA GLN A 618 -7.37 -7.25 -17.66
C GLN A 618 -7.88 -6.33 -16.54
N GLU A 619 -7.58 -6.73 -15.31
CA GLU A 619 -7.77 -5.94 -14.08
C GLU A 619 -6.58 -6.07 -13.12
N LYS A 620 -6.53 -5.20 -12.10
CA LYS A 620 -5.49 -5.22 -11.06
C LYS A 620 -5.53 -6.52 -10.25
N ALA A 621 -4.36 -7.05 -9.86
CA ALA A 621 -4.27 -8.31 -9.12
C ALA A 621 -4.61 -8.16 -7.64
N HIS A 622 -5.88 -8.39 -7.32
CA HIS A 622 -6.38 -8.63 -5.98
C HIS A 622 -7.65 -9.50 -6.08
N PRO A 623 -8.14 -10.13 -4.99
CA PRO A 623 -9.28 -11.04 -5.03
C PRO A 623 -10.48 -10.55 -5.86
N ARG A 624 -10.92 -9.30 -5.68
CA ARG A 624 -12.05 -8.72 -6.43
C ARG A 624 -11.76 -8.51 -7.93
N GLY A 625 -10.52 -8.17 -8.29
CA GLY A 625 -10.10 -8.02 -9.69
C GLY A 625 -10.03 -9.35 -10.43
N PHE A 626 -9.49 -10.38 -9.77
CA PHE A 626 -9.60 -11.76 -10.25
C PHE A 626 -11.06 -12.20 -10.39
N GLU A 627 -11.92 -11.94 -9.41
CA GLU A 627 -13.35 -12.31 -9.47
C GLU A 627 -14.09 -11.63 -10.63
N ALA A 628 -13.78 -10.37 -10.95
CA ALA A 628 -14.36 -9.67 -12.09
C ALA A 628 -13.96 -10.30 -13.45
N ILE A 629 -12.68 -10.66 -13.60
CA ILE A 629 -12.15 -11.30 -14.81
C ILE A 629 -12.61 -12.76 -14.92
N ALA A 630 -12.67 -13.49 -13.81
CA ALA A 630 -13.14 -14.87 -13.78
C ALA A 630 -14.65 -14.96 -14.07
N HIS A 631 -15.44 -14.01 -13.60
CA HIS A 631 -16.85 -13.85 -13.98
C HIS A 631 -17.01 -13.54 -15.48
N ALA A 632 -16.23 -12.61 -16.03
CA ALA A 632 -16.24 -12.32 -17.47
C ALA A 632 -15.88 -13.57 -18.31
N ARG A 633 -14.83 -14.30 -17.91
CA ARG A 633 -14.45 -15.59 -18.53
C ARG A 633 -15.56 -16.64 -18.42
N HIS A 634 -16.20 -16.77 -17.27
CA HIS A 634 -17.31 -17.70 -17.08
C HIS A 634 -18.45 -17.37 -18.04
N ASN A 635 -18.88 -16.11 -18.10
CA ASN A 635 -19.99 -15.70 -18.94
C ASN A 635 -19.67 -15.87 -20.44
N VAL A 636 -18.45 -15.53 -20.90
CA VAL A 636 -18.00 -15.85 -22.27
C VAL A 636 -18.08 -17.34 -22.57
N LEU A 637 -17.55 -18.18 -21.68
CA LEU A 637 -17.54 -19.64 -21.87
C LEU A 637 -18.93 -20.26 -21.90
N TYR A 638 -19.88 -19.75 -21.10
CA TYR A 638 -21.23 -20.32 -20.98
C TYR A 638 -22.23 -19.76 -22.00
N ASN A 639 -22.21 -18.45 -22.23
CA ASN A 639 -23.28 -17.72 -22.94
C ASN A 639 -22.89 -17.24 -24.34
N PHE A 640 -21.61 -17.31 -24.72
CA PHE A 640 -21.12 -16.81 -26.02
C PHE A 640 -20.38 -17.89 -26.82
N LEU A 641 -19.77 -18.87 -26.15
CA LEU A 641 -19.00 -19.95 -26.77
C LEU A 641 -19.69 -21.31 -26.66
N LEU A 642 -19.62 -22.05 -27.77
CA LEU A 642 -19.87 -23.49 -27.79
C LEU A 642 -18.89 -24.20 -26.82
N PRO A 643 -19.35 -25.20 -26.05
CA PRO A 643 -18.45 -26.04 -25.25
C PRO A 643 -17.56 -26.90 -26.17
N PRO A 644 -16.46 -27.49 -25.63
CA PRO A 644 -15.58 -28.37 -26.40
C PRO A 644 -16.22 -29.64 -26.99
N SER A 645 -17.46 -29.97 -26.64
CA SER A 645 -18.26 -31.03 -27.27
C SER A 645 -18.92 -30.59 -28.60
N GLY A 646 -18.95 -29.30 -28.92
CA GLY A 646 -19.61 -28.74 -30.11
C GLY A 646 -21.14 -28.59 -29.98
N GLU A 647 -21.78 -29.33 -29.09
CA GLU A 647 -23.22 -29.26 -28.82
C GLU A 647 -23.59 -28.07 -27.92
N PRO A 648 -24.70 -27.34 -28.14
CA PRO A 648 -25.15 -26.29 -27.24
C PRO A 648 -25.56 -26.85 -25.87
N ARG A 649 -25.35 -26.06 -24.80
CA ARG A 649 -25.68 -26.48 -23.41
C ARG A 649 -27.16 -26.44 -23.06
N ILE A 650 -27.96 -25.77 -23.89
CA ILE A 650 -29.39 -25.55 -23.75
C ILE A 650 -30.03 -26.20 -24.97
N SER A 651 -31.14 -26.94 -24.80
CA SER A 651 -31.81 -27.57 -25.93
C SER A 651 -32.41 -26.50 -26.86
N PRO A 652 -32.63 -26.81 -28.15
CA PRO A 652 -33.36 -25.91 -29.05
C PRO A 652 -34.79 -25.59 -28.58
N GLU A 653 -35.35 -26.42 -27.71
CA GLU A 653 -36.69 -26.30 -27.13
C GLU A 653 -36.72 -25.33 -25.93
N GLU A 654 -35.63 -25.25 -25.17
CA GLU A 654 -35.43 -24.30 -24.06
C GLU A 654 -34.77 -22.97 -24.51
N PHE A 655 -34.44 -22.85 -25.80
CA PHE A 655 -33.78 -21.66 -26.35
C PHE A 655 -34.76 -20.49 -26.57
N ASN A 656 -34.90 -19.63 -25.55
CA ASN A 656 -35.60 -18.36 -25.70
C ASN A 656 -34.62 -17.24 -26.13
N PRO A 657 -34.72 -16.68 -27.36
CA PRO A 657 -33.79 -15.66 -27.86
C PRO A 657 -33.85 -14.31 -27.13
N ALA A 658 -34.84 -14.07 -26.26
CA ALA A 658 -34.88 -12.89 -25.40
C ALA A 658 -33.91 -12.97 -24.20
N PHE A 659 -33.54 -14.18 -23.77
CA PHE A 659 -32.67 -14.43 -22.62
C PHE A 659 -31.38 -15.17 -22.99
N HIS A 660 -31.43 -16.02 -24.01
CA HIS A 660 -30.33 -16.87 -24.46
C HIS A 660 -29.74 -16.36 -25.77
N ARG A 661 -28.41 -16.36 -25.86
CA ARG A 661 -27.65 -15.99 -27.05
C ARG A 661 -27.20 -17.25 -27.77
N GLU A 662 -27.23 -17.24 -29.11
CA GLU A 662 -26.65 -18.31 -29.91
C GLU A 662 -25.15 -18.45 -29.59
N PRO A 663 -24.68 -19.63 -29.13
CA PRO A 663 -23.27 -19.87 -28.86
C PRO A 663 -22.50 -20.05 -30.17
N GLU A 664 -21.39 -19.34 -30.31
CA GLU A 664 -20.53 -19.38 -31.50
C GLU A 664 -19.27 -20.24 -31.23
N PRO A 665 -18.60 -20.79 -32.26
CA PRO A 665 -17.30 -21.42 -32.08
C PRO A 665 -16.25 -20.41 -31.60
N GLY A 666 -15.27 -20.87 -30.83
CA GLY A 666 -14.21 -20.03 -30.25
C GLY A 666 -13.48 -20.75 -29.12
N HIS A 667 -12.41 -20.16 -28.59
CA HIS A 667 -11.65 -20.74 -27.48
C HIS A 667 -10.87 -19.71 -26.64
N VAL A 668 -10.59 -20.07 -25.38
CA VAL A 668 -9.69 -19.33 -24.50
C VAL A 668 -8.25 -19.52 -24.98
N VAL A 669 -7.61 -18.41 -25.32
CA VAL A 669 -6.21 -18.38 -25.75
C VAL A 669 -5.30 -18.36 -24.53
N ALA A 670 -5.55 -17.47 -23.57
CA ALA A 670 -4.67 -17.24 -22.41
C ALA A 670 -5.45 -16.63 -21.22
N PRO A 671 -4.90 -16.61 -19.99
CA PRO A 671 -3.77 -17.42 -19.52
C PRO A 671 -4.17 -18.89 -19.27
N CYS A 672 -5.46 -19.17 -19.08
CA CYS A 672 -5.97 -20.51 -18.85
C CYS A 672 -5.72 -21.39 -20.08
N THR A 673 -5.37 -22.66 -19.84
CA THR A 673 -5.16 -23.68 -20.88
C THR A 673 -6.31 -24.71 -20.89
N ASN A 674 -7.13 -24.72 -19.84
CA ASN A 674 -8.43 -25.35 -19.83
C ASN A 674 -9.51 -24.46 -20.47
N GLN A 675 -10.47 -25.10 -21.13
CA GLN A 675 -11.65 -24.48 -21.77
C GLN A 675 -12.93 -24.62 -20.91
N GLY A 676 -12.80 -25.10 -19.67
CA GLY A 676 -13.91 -25.31 -18.74
C GLY A 676 -13.98 -24.25 -17.64
N LEU A 677 -14.70 -24.56 -16.56
CA LEU A 677 -14.69 -23.75 -15.34
C LEU A 677 -13.27 -23.54 -14.79
N CYS A 678 -12.99 -22.35 -14.25
CA CYS A 678 -11.70 -22.09 -13.63
C CYS A 678 -11.67 -22.73 -12.23
N PRO A 679 -10.66 -23.55 -11.87
CA PRO A 679 -10.60 -24.19 -10.55
C PRO A 679 -10.56 -23.20 -9.38
N MET A 680 -10.05 -21.98 -9.59
CA MET A 680 -10.06 -20.91 -8.58
C MET A 680 -11.39 -20.13 -8.52
N TYR A 681 -12.36 -20.43 -9.38
CA TYR A 681 -13.66 -19.74 -9.46
C TYR A 681 -14.80 -20.75 -9.69
N VAL A 682 -15.04 -21.58 -8.67
CA VAL A 682 -16.07 -22.64 -8.67
C VAL A 682 -17.45 -22.07 -8.32
N GLU A 683 -17.55 -21.29 -7.24
CA GLU A 683 -18.78 -20.58 -6.88
C GLU A 683 -18.68 -19.13 -7.36
N PRO A 684 -19.59 -18.65 -8.23
CA PRO A 684 -19.64 -17.25 -8.64
C PRO A 684 -19.98 -16.29 -7.50
N GLY A 685 -19.62 -15.03 -7.67
CA GLY A 685 -19.85 -13.94 -6.71
C GLY A 685 -18.61 -13.51 -5.93
N GLN A 686 -18.81 -12.75 -4.84
CA GLN A 686 -17.76 -12.17 -4.01
C GLN A 686 -17.35 -13.13 -2.88
N GLY A 687 -16.06 -13.48 -2.80
CA GLY A 687 -15.50 -14.36 -1.78
C GLY A 687 -14.78 -13.60 -0.65
N ILE A 688 -15.25 -13.76 0.59
CA ILE A 688 -14.55 -13.30 1.79
C ILE A 688 -13.40 -14.29 2.10
N GLY A 689 -12.20 -13.76 2.37
CA GLY A 689 -11.05 -14.57 2.81
C GLY A 689 -10.44 -15.47 1.72
N ARG A 690 -10.63 -15.14 0.44
CA ARG A 690 -9.97 -15.81 -0.69
C ARG A 690 -8.44 -15.63 -0.59
N LYS A 691 -7.69 -16.73 -0.38
CA LYS A 691 -6.22 -16.72 -0.31
C LYS A 691 -5.53 -17.14 -1.62
N ASP A 692 -6.19 -17.92 -2.47
CA ASP A 692 -5.68 -18.29 -3.80
C ASP A 692 -6.51 -17.59 -4.89
N PHE A 693 -5.83 -16.90 -5.82
CA PHE A 693 -6.45 -16.26 -6.99
C PHE A 693 -5.44 -16.19 -8.16
N CYS A 694 -5.92 -16.32 -9.41
CA CYS A 694 -5.04 -16.41 -10.57
C CYS A 694 -4.62 -15.01 -11.03
N HIS A 695 -3.34 -14.69 -10.86
CA HIS A 695 -2.74 -13.42 -11.24
C HIS A 695 -1.30 -13.63 -11.72
N PHE A 696 -0.71 -12.59 -12.30
CA PHE A 696 0.63 -12.56 -12.87
C PHE A 696 1.32 -11.26 -12.47
N SER A 697 2.65 -11.28 -12.37
CA SER A 697 3.49 -10.09 -12.17
C SER A 697 4.35 -9.81 -13.38
N GLN A 698 4.65 -8.53 -13.61
CA GLN A 698 5.49 -8.06 -14.69
C GLN A 698 6.26 -6.83 -14.22
N ARG A 699 7.58 -6.99 -14.11
CA ARG A 699 8.46 -5.87 -13.79
C ARG A 699 8.70 -4.97 -15.00
N PHE A 700 8.93 -3.68 -14.76
CA PHE A 700 9.24 -2.70 -15.79
C PHE A 700 10.18 -1.62 -15.24
N ILE A 701 10.94 -0.96 -16.12
CA ILE A 701 11.80 0.15 -15.72
C ILE A 701 10.94 1.42 -15.59
N ARG A 702 10.87 1.99 -14.38
CA ARG A 702 10.20 3.27 -14.11
C ARG A 702 10.93 4.40 -14.85
N PRO A 703 10.25 5.26 -15.61
CA PRO A 703 10.88 6.42 -16.23
C PRO A 703 11.08 7.55 -15.21
N ASN A 704 12.06 8.42 -15.44
CA ASN A 704 12.48 9.43 -14.45
C ASN A 704 11.35 10.37 -13.98
N PHE A 705 10.34 10.66 -14.81
CA PHE A 705 9.17 11.45 -14.39
C PHE A 705 8.26 10.73 -13.40
N TYR A 706 8.23 9.39 -13.45
CA TYR A 706 7.46 8.55 -12.54
C TYR A 706 8.13 8.49 -11.18
N VAL A 707 9.45 8.26 -11.14
CA VAL A 707 10.25 8.25 -9.90
C VAL A 707 10.14 9.59 -9.19
N LYS A 708 10.30 10.72 -9.93
CA LYS A 708 10.12 12.08 -9.38
C LYS A 708 8.70 12.44 -8.94
N MET A 709 7.69 11.66 -9.32
CA MET A 709 6.31 11.83 -8.86
C MET A 709 6.05 11.08 -7.54
N LEU A 710 6.84 10.05 -7.21
CA LEU A 710 6.77 9.36 -5.92
C LEU A 710 7.47 10.20 -4.83
N ARG A 711 7.07 10.04 -3.56
CA ARG A 711 7.64 10.81 -2.42
C ARG A 711 9.00 10.33 -1.94
N LYS A 712 9.34 9.05 -2.16
CA LYS A 712 10.66 8.48 -1.87
C LYS A 712 11.43 8.27 -3.18
N GLN A 713 12.75 8.36 -3.11
CA GLN A 713 13.66 7.80 -4.13
C GLN A 713 13.51 6.26 -4.09
N THR A 714 12.49 5.74 -4.78
CA THR A 714 12.34 4.30 -5.02
C THR A 714 13.19 3.88 -6.21
N ASP A 715 13.66 2.64 -6.23
CA ASP A 715 14.36 2.04 -7.38
C ASP A 715 13.71 2.36 -8.74
N ASN A 716 14.52 2.35 -9.78
CA ASN A 716 14.03 2.38 -11.16
C ASN A 716 13.26 1.09 -11.56
N GLN A 717 13.05 0.13 -10.66
CA GLN A 717 12.27 -1.10 -10.90
C GLN A 717 10.83 -0.97 -10.36
N GLY A 718 9.84 -0.99 -11.26
CA GLY A 718 8.42 -1.13 -10.92
C GLY A 718 7.89 -2.55 -11.15
N ASP A 719 6.81 -2.93 -10.47
CA ASP A 719 6.09 -4.20 -10.70
C ASP A 719 4.59 -3.94 -10.86
N VAL A 720 4.01 -4.42 -11.96
CA VAL A 720 2.55 -4.41 -12.18
C VAL A 720 2.02 -5.83 -12.05
N GLN A 721 1.10 -6.02 -11.10
CA GLN A 721 0.42 -7.30 -10.90
C GLN A 721 -1.03 -7.21 -11.40
N PHE A 722 -1.40 -8.13 -12.29
CA PHE A 722 -2.69 -8.13 -12.99
C PHE A 722 -3.32 -9.53 -13.08
N SER A 723 -4.65 -9.56 -13.17
CA SER A 723 -5.44 -10.74 -13.52
C SER A 723 -6.03 -10.49 -14.92
N TYR A 724 -5.93 -11.45 -15.84
CA TYR A 724 -6.36 -11.25 -17.22
C TYR A 724 -6.99 -12.47 -17.86
N PHE A 725 -7.64 -12.26 -19.01
CA PHE A 725 -8.29 -13.25 -19.84
C PHE A 725 -8.16 -12.85 -21.32
N ALA A 726 -7.88 -13.80 -22.20
CA ALA A 726 -7.81 -13.62 -23.64
C ALA A 726 -8.55 -14.76 -24.37
N VAL A 727 -9.41 -14.40 -25.32
CA VAL A 727 -10.32 -15.33 -26.02
C VAL A 727 -10.36 -15.02 -27.52
N GLN A 728 -10.40 -16.05 -28.35
CA GLN A 728 -10.59 -15.94 -29.79
C GLN A 728 -12.01 -16.39 -30.17
N ARG A 729 -12.67 -15.58 -30.99
CA ARG A 729 -14.02 -15.80 -31.54
C ARG A 729 -13.95 -16.43 -32.93
N GLY A 730 -14.92 -17.27 -33.28
CA GLY A 730 -15.07 -17.93 -34.58
C GLY A 730 -14.16 -19.13 -34.84
N VAL A 731 -13.03 -19.23 -34.12
CA VAL A 731 -12.02 -20.28 -34.32
C VAL A 731 -12.05 -21.25 -33.14
N PRO A 732 -12.56 -22.50 -33.32
CA PRO A 732 -12.46 -23.53 -32.29
C PRO A 732 -11.00 -24.00 -32.15
N ILE A 733 -10.69 -24.73 -31.07
CA ILE A 733 -9.47 -25.55 -31.04
C ILE A 733 -9.59 -26.65 -32.11
N GLY A 734 -8.53 -26.86 -32.89
CA GLY A 734 -8.51 -27.90 -33.93
C GLY A 734 -8.70 -29.30 -33.33
N ALA A 735 -9.54 -30.12 -33.96
CA ALA A 735 -10.00 -31.40 -33.41
C ALA A 735 -8.86 -32.40 -33.08
N ASP A 736 -7.73 -32.30 -33.78
CA ASP A 736 -6.55 -33.14 -33.57
C ASP A 736 -5.76 -32.78 -32.29
N GLN A 737 -5.99 -31.58 -31.73
CA GLN A 737 -5.26 -31.11 -30.56
C GLN A 737 -5.82 -31.73 -29.28
N PRO A 738 -4.98 -32.35 -28.43
CA PRO A 738 -5.45 -32.93 -27.18
C PRO A 738 -5.96 -31.82 -26.25
N THR A 739 -7.13 -32.03 -25.64
CA THR A 739 -7.70 -31.14 -24.63
C THR A 739 -8.07 -31.90 -23.35
N GLY A 740 -8.34 -31.18 -22.26
CA GLY A 740 -8.81 -31.79 -21.01
C GLY A 740 -7.79 -32.75 -20.40
N LYS A 741 -8.26 -33.94 -19.98
CA LYS A 741 -7.42 -34.97 -19.31
C LYS A 741 -6.26 -35.45 -20.17
N ARG A 742 -6.51 -35.78 -21.44
CA ARG A 742 -5.49 -36.28 -22.39
C ARG A 742 -4.31 -35.32 -22.55
N ALA A 743 -4.59 -34.02 -22.56
CA ALA A 743 -3.54 -32.99 -22.61
C ALA A 743 -2.72 -32.91 -21.32
N THR A 744 -3.37 -33.01 -20.15
CA THR A 744 -2.67 -33.12 -18.86
C THR A 744 -1.78 -34.36 -18.79
N GLU A 745 -2.26 -35.49 -19.29
CA GLU A 745 -1.54 -36.77 -19.31
C GLU A 745 -0.28 -36.71 -20.19
N LEU A 746 -0.42 -36.29 -21.46
CA LEU A 746 0.72 -36.11 -22.37
C LEU A 746 1.73 -35.07 -21.85
N ALA A 747 1.26 -33.96 -21.26
CA ALA A 747 2.16 -32.96 -20.68
C ALA A 747 2.85 -33.42 -19.39
N LYS A 748 2.32 -34.45 -18.71
CA LYS A 748 2.91 -35.07 -17.52
C LYS A 748 3.97 -36.11 -17.89
N GLU A 749 3.76 -36.86 -18.97
CA GLU A 749 4.78 -37.71 -19.59
C GLU A 749 5.96 -36.85 -20.05
N GLY A 750 5.65 -35.75 -20.76
CA GLY A 750 6.58 -34.68 -21.06
C GLY A 750 7.19 -34.76 -22.46
N TYR A 751 7.44 -33.57 -23.04
CA TYR A 751 7.89 -33.40 -24.41
C TYR A 751 9.43 -33.24 -24.53
N GLU A 752 10.21 -33.68 -23.54
CA GLU A 752 11.68 -33.53 -23.52
C GLU A 752 12.39 -34.26 -24.67
N ASN A 753 11.77 -35.32 -25.21
CA ASN A 753 12.28 -36.08 -26.35
C ASN A 753 11.26 -36.13 -27.51
N ALA A 754 10.35 -35.17 -27.59
CA ALA A 754 9.32 -35.14 -28.63
C ALA A 754 9.82 -34.45 -29.91
N GLU A 755 9.81 -35.20 -31.02
CA GLU A 755 10.20 -34.72 -32.36
C GLU A 755 9.33 -33.54 -32.83
N GLU A 756 8.02 -33.60 -32.54
CA GLU A 756 7.08 -32.51 -32.81
C GLU A 756 6.98 -31.53 -31.62
N LYS A 757 6.92 -30.24 -31.93
CA LYS A 757 6.76 -29.17 -30.94
C LYS A 757 5.34 -29.18 -30.36
N PRO A 758 5.16 -29.30 -29.03
CA PRO A 758 3.84 -29.27 -28.40
C PRO A 758 3.17 -27.90 -28.57
N ASN A 759 1.84 -27.89 -28.69
CA ASN A 759 1.10 -26.64 -28.72
C ASN A 759 1.11 -25.97 -27.33
N MET A 760 1.51 -24.69 -27.29
CA MET A 760 1.52 -23.86 -26.09
C MET A 760 0.12 -23.69 -25.46
N LEU A 761 -0.96 -23.82 -26.24
CA LEU A 761 -2.35 -23.82 -25.74
C LEU A 761 -2.65 -25.04 -24.83
N THR A 762 -1.99 -26.18 -25.05
CA THR A 762 -2.30 -27.46 -24.39
C THR A 762 -1.35 -27.81 -23.24
N LEU A 763 -0.41 -26.92 -22.89
CA LEU A 763 0.52 -27.12 -21.77
C LEU A 763 -0.10 -26.70 -20.41
N PRO A 764 0.31 -27.29 -19.28
CA PRO A 764 0.01 -26.76 -17.94
C PRO A 764 0.75 -25.44 -17.67
N ARG A 765 0.13 -24.56 -16.89
CA ARG A 765 0.68 -23.24 -16.53
C ARG A 765 0.99 -23.13 -15.03
N LEU A 766 2.19 -22.66 -14.67
CA LEU A 766 2.55 -22.35 -13.28
C LEU A 766 1.67 -21.21 -12.73
N VAL A 767 0.91 -21.50 -11.68
CA VAL A 767 0.02 -20.51 -11.00
C VAL A 767 0.65 -19.86 -9.78
N ASN A 768 1.77 -20.40 -9.29
CA ASN A 768 2.61 -19.85 -8.21
C ASN A 768 4.09 -19.92 -8.63
N PRO A 769 5.01 -19.21 -7.96
CA PRO A 769 6.46 -19.45 -8.07
C PRO A 769 6.84 -20.90 -7.74
N ALA A 770 7.86 -21.43 -8.44
CA ALA A 770 8.34 -22.79 -8.23
C ALA A 770 9.09 -22.94 -6.88
N LEU A 771 8.71 -23.94 -6.09
CA LEU A 771 9.31 -24.25 -4.79
C LEU A 771 10.58 -25.09 -4.97
N LYS A 772 11.73 -24.50 -4.67
CA LYS A 772 13.05 -25.08 -4.94
C LYS A 772 13.60 -25.75 -3.68
N ARG A 773 13.92 -27.04 -3.74
CA ARG A 773 14.51 -27.79 -2.62
C ARG A 773 15.84 -28.45 -3.03
N LYS A 774 16.56 -29.04 -2.09
CA LYS A 774 17.71 -29.91 -2.39
C LYS A 774 17.19 -31.15 -3.14
N GLY A 775 17.78 -31.46 -4.30
CA GLY A 775 17.46 -32.61 -5.14
C GLY A 775 16.12 -32.60 -5.91
N HIS A 776 15.15 -31.73 -5.60
CA HIS A 776 13.86 -31.64 -6.31
C HIS A 776 13.28 -30.22 -6.39
N VAL A 777 12.40 -30.00 -7.37
CA VAL A 777 11.57 -28.79 -7.50
C VAL A 777 10.11 -29.20 -7.51
N THR A 778 9.26 -28.41 -6.87
CA THR A 778 7.80 -28.62 -6.82
C THR A 778 7.08 -27.39 -7.35
N MET A 779 6.16 -27.57 -8.30
CA MET A 779 5.46 -26.51 -9.02
C MET A 779 3.95 -26.69 -8.86
N ASP A 780 3.23 -25.62 -8.52
CA ASP A 780 1.76 -25.60 -8.56
C ASP A 780 1.32 -25.15 -9.95
N VAL A 781 0.64 -26.02 -10.70
CA VAL A 781 0.21 -25.78 -12.08
C VAL A 781 -1.30 -25.87 -12.23
N CYS A 782 -1.88 -25.03 -13.09
CA CYS A 782 -3.22 -25.19 -13.62
C CYS A 782 -3.16 -26.02 -14.90
N THR A 783 -3.88 -27.14 -14.94
CA THR A 783 -3.79 -28.12 -16.03
C THR A 783 -4.93 -27.97 -17.05
N PRO A 784 -4.75 -28.42 -18.30
CA PRO A 784 -5.82 -28.39 -19.33
C PRO A 784 -7.11 -29.12 -18.92
N ALA A 785 -7.01 -30.10 -18.01
CA ALA A 785 -8.15 -30.76 -17.37
C ALA A 785 -9.00 -29.86 -16.44
N GLY A 786 -8.60 -28.61 -16.21
CA GLY A 786 -9.33 -27.68 -15.33
C GLY A 786 -9.04 -27.90 -13.83
N LYS A 787 -7.96 -28.60 -13.49
CA LYS A 787 -7.52 -28.83 -12.11
C LYS A 787 -6.30 -27.97 -11.75
N ILE A 788 -6.03 -27.87 -10.44
CA ILE A 788 -4.74 -27.39 -9.93
C ILE A 788 -4.01 -28.58 -9.33
N GLU A 789 -2.80 -28.80 -9.81
CA GLU A 789 -1.96 -29.94 -9.44
C GLU A 789 -0.59 -29.46 -8.99
N ARG A 790 -0.01 -30.20 -8.05
CA ARG A 790 1.32 -30.02 -7.53
C ARG A 790 2.22 -31.06 -8.19
N TRP A 791 3.05 -30.61 -9.11
CA TRP A 791 3.96 -31.44 -9.92
C TRP A 791 5.35 -31.39 -9.31
N THR A 792 6.06 -32.52 -9.22
CA THR A 792 7.41 -32.59 -8.66
C THR A 792 8.40 -33.18 -9.66
N VAL A 793 9.48 -32.44 -9.89
CA VAL A 793 10.58 -32.75 -10.81
C VAL A 793 11.87 -32.95 -9.98
N PRO A 794 12.26 -34.19 -9.68
CA PRO A 794 13.53 -34.49 -9.02
C PRO A 794 14.70 -34.57 -10.02
N LYS A 795 15.92 -34.35 -9.54
CA LYS A 795 17.17 -34.52 -10.32
C LYS A 795 17.38 -35.94 -10.87
N SER A 796 16.64 -36.92 -10.34
CA SER A 796 16.57 -38.33 -10.77
C SER A 796 15.37 -38.66 -11.68
N PHE A 797 14.74 -37.64 -12.29
CA PHE A 797 13.79 -37.78 -13.39
C PHE A 797 14.50 -37.44 -14.71
N SER A 798 14.87 -36.16 -14.89
CA SER A 798 15.85 -35.71 -15.87
C SER A 798 16.75 -34.63 -15.25
N LYS A 799 18.02 -34.58 -15.70
CA LYS A 799 18.96 -33.51 -15.34
C LYS A 799 18.54 -32.16 -15.95
N LEU A 800 18.06 -32.18 -17.20
CA LEU A 800 17.63 -30.97 -17.93
C LEU A 800 16.29 -30.47 -17.41
N ALA A 801 15.29 -31.35 -17.27
CA ALA A 801 14.01 -30.96 -16.66
C ALA A 801 14.20 -30.42 -15.23
N TYR A 802 15.12 -30.97 -14.43
CA TYR A 802 15.44 -30.43 -13.10
C TYR A 802 16.15 -29.06 -13.15
N HIS A 803 17.10 -28.87 -14.06
CA HIS A 803 17.76 -27.59 -14.29
C HIS A 803 16.74 -26.50 -14.66
N ASP A 804 15.92 -26.79 -15.67
CA ASP A 804 14.91 -25.89 -16.19
C ASP A 804 13.85 -25.58 -15.12
N ALA A 805 13.34 -26.60 -14.40
CA ALA A 805 12.39 -26.39 -13.31
C ALA A 805 12.96 -25.46 -12.21
N ARG A 806 14.25 -25.53 -11.86
CA ARG A 806 14.88 -24.59 -10.89
C ARG A 806 14.92 -23.14 -11.39
N LYS A 807 14.80 -22.91 -12.70
CA LYS A 807 14.90 -21.59 -13.34
C LYS A 807 13.53 -21.06 -13.83
N THR A 808 12.51 -21.91 -13.94
CA THR A 808 11.12 -21.49 -14.21
C THR A 808 10.65 -20.35 -13.30
N ARG A 809 9.80 -19.51 -13.88
CA ARG A 809 9.19 -18.33 -13.28
C ARG A 809 7.67 -18.52 -13.20
N TRP A 810 7.06 -17.78 -12.29
CA TRP A 810 5.63 -17.75 -12.13
C TRP A 810 4.95 -17.25 -13.42
N GLY A 811 3.98 -18.03 -13.90
CA GLY A 811 3.32 -17.80 -15.18
C GLY A 811 3.86 -18.62 -16.35
N ASP A 812 5.04 -19.25 -16.27
CA ASP A 812 5.57 -20.07 -17.36
C ASP A 812 4.62 -21.26 -17.71
N LEU A 813 4.62 -21.68 -18.97
CA LEU A 813 4.07 -22.95 -19.42
C LEU A 813 5.12 -24.05 -19.28
N TRP A 814 4.72 -25.23 -18.81
CA TRP A 814 5.64 -26.33 -18.53
C TRP A 814 5.47 -27.50 -19.50
N ALA A 815 6.56 -27.91 -20.15
CA ALA A 815 6.57 -28.95 -21.18
C ALA A 815 7.30 -30.25 -20.79
N LEU A 816 8.19 -30.23 -19.79
CA LEU A 816 9.16 -31.33 -19.54
C LEU A 816 8.68 -32.37 -18.52
N GLY A 817 7.37 -32.61 -18.42
CA GLY A 817 6.81 -33.69 -17.60
C GLY A 817 6.98 -33.53 -16.08
N ALA A 818 6.53 -34.54 -15.32
CA ALA A 818 6.77 -34.61 -13.87
C ALA A 818 6.71 -36.05 -13.34
N LYS A 819 7.64 -36.40 -12.44
CA LYS A 819 7.71 -37.76 -11.87
C LYS A 819 6.53 -38.08 -10.95
N THR A 820 6.03 -37.09 -10.21
CA THR A 820 4.84 -37.24 -9.35
C THR A 820 3.95 -36.01 -9.43
N THR A 821 2.65 -36.24 -9.28
CA THR A 821 1.57 -35.25 -9.41
C THR A 821 0.52 -35.48 -8.33
N ALA A 822 0.13 -34.45 -7.58
CA ALA A 822 -0.94 -34.53 -6.57
C ALA A 822 -1.93 -33.36 -6.74
N GLU A 823 -3.22 -33.58 -6.53
CA GLU A 823 -4.22 -32.50 -6.65
C GLU A 823 -4.12 -31.53 -5.46
N ARG A 824 -4.18 -30.22 -5.74
CA ARG A 824 -4.06 -29.13 -4.75
C ARG A 824 -5.32 -28.25 -4.79
N PRO A 825 -6.35 -28.52 -3.98
CA PRO A 825 -7.56 -27.70 -3.97
C PRO A 825 -7.25 -26.23 -3.62
N PRO A 826 -7.81 -25.25 -4.34
CA PRO A 826 -7.53 -23.84 -4.10
C PRO A 826 -8.32 -23.25 -2.93
N ARG A 827 -7.67 -22.31 -2.22
CA ARG A 827 -8.20 -21.61 -1.04
C ARG A 827 -9.14 -20.47 -1.44
N ASN A 828 -10.28 -20.83 -2.03
CA ASN A 828 -11.25 -19.92 -2.67
C ASN A 828 -11.98 -18.94 -1.74
N GLY A 829 -11.88 -19.09 -0.41
CA GLY A 829 -12.63 -18.30 0.57
C GLY A 829 -14.05 -18.82 0.81
N LYS A 830 -14.97 -17.96 1.28
CA LYS A 830 -16.40 -18.25 1.46
C LYS A 830 -17.24 -17.14 0.81
N PRO A 831 -18.33 -17.44 0.07
CA PRO A 831 -19.15 -16.39 -0.52
C PRO A 831 -19.89 -15.58 0.56
N VAL A 832 -20.03 -14.27 0.35
CA VAL A 832 -20.63 -13.32 1.31
C VAL A 832 -21.99 -13.79 1.84
N ALA A 833 -22.87 -14.31 0.97
CA ALA A 833 -24.22 -14.75 1.35
C ALA A 833 -24.20 -15.88 2.40
N LYS A 834 -23.40 -16.94 2.17
CA LYS A 834 -23.26 -18.06 3.11
C LYS A 834 -22.53 -17.64 4.40
N ALA A 835 -21.68 -16.61 4.34
CA ALA A 835 -21.01 -16.05 5.50
C ALA A 835 -22.00 -15.31 6.42
N LYS A 836 -22.84 -14.42 5.88
CA LYS A 836 -23.89 -13.71 6.64
C LYS A 836 -24.87 -14.70 7.29
N LEU A 837 -25.47 -15.59 6.51
CA LEU A 837 -26.39 -16.63 7.01
C LEU A 837 -25.79 -17.46 8.16
N LYS A 838 -24.48 -17.70 8.16
CA LYS A 838 -23.79 -18.42 9.25
C LYS A 838 -23.42 -17.54 10.45
N GLN A 839 -23.26 -16.23 10.29
CA GLN A 839 -23.21 -15.30 11.42
C GLN A 839 -24.60 -15.14 12.05
N ASP A 840 -25.65 -14.96 11.26
CA ASP A 840 -27.02 -14.73 11.73
C ASP A 840 -27.57 -15.94 12.49
N SER A 841 -27.38 -17.15 11.96
CA SER A 841 -27.71 -18.39 12.68
C SER A 841 -26.86 -18.60 13.94
N LYS A 842 -25.59 -18.15 13.98
CA LYS A 842 -24.77 -18.18 15.20
C LYS A 842 -25.19 -17.11 16.23
N LYS A 843 -25.72 -15.96 15.78
CA LYS A 843 -26.35 -14.94 16.64
C LYS A 843 -27.68 -15.45 17.22
N LYS A 844 -28.54 -16.08 16.40
CA LYS A 844 -29.78 -16.73 16.86
C LYS A 844 -29.47 -17.87 17.86
N GLY A 845 -28.50 -18.74 17.57
CA GLY A 845 -28.09 -19.82 18.48
C GLY A 845 -27.48 -19.34 19.80
N ARG A 846 -26.79 -18.19 19.85
CA ARG A 846 -26.35 -17.58 21.12
C ARG A 846 -27.51 -16.99 21.94
N LYS A 847 -28.63 -16.61 21.30
CA LYS A 847 -29.84 -16.16 22.03
C LYS A 847 -30.67 -17.32 22.58
N SER A 848 -30.81 -18.44 21.87
CA SER A 848 -31.61 -19.58 22.37
C SER A 848 -30.99 -20.23 23.61
N VAL A 849 -29.67 -20.49 23.59
CA VAL A 849 -28.96 -21.19 24.67
C VAL A 849 -29.10 -20.51 26.04
N MET A 850 -29.19 -19.16 26.10
CA MET A 850 -29.41 -18.46 27.39
C MET A 850 -30.87 -18.51 27.87
N GLY A 851 -31.84 -18.77 26.98
CA GLY A 851 -33.23 -19.01 27.37
C GLY A 851 -33.47 -20.46 27.83
N ASP A 852 -32.83 -21.42 27.15
CA ASP A 852 -33.03 -22.85 27.36
C ASP A 852 -32.69 -23.31 28.80
N GLU A 853 -31.68 -22.72 29.45
CA GLU A 853 -31.31 -23.08 30.84
C GLU A 853 -32.35 -22.61 31.88
N ALA A 854 -33.00 -21.48 31.66
CA ALA A 854 -34.03 -20.96 32.55
C ALA A 854 -35.34 -21.76 32.44
N ASP A 855 -35.83 -21.99 31.22
CA ASP A 855 -37.07 -22.74 30.99
C ASP A 855 -36.93 -24.22 31.42
N GLN A 856 -35.76 -24.84 31.23
CA GLN A 856 -35.50 -26.19 31.77
C GLN A 856 -35.64 -26.28 33.29
N GLN A 857 -35.32 -25.22 34.05
CA GLN A 857 -35.51 -25.23 35.51
C GLN A 857 -36.97 -25.04 35.93
N GLN A 858 -37.78 -24.32 35.14
CA GLN A 858 -39.23 -24.20 35.37
C GLN A 858 -39.98 -25.46 34.94
N ARG A 859 -39.72 -26.00 33.73
CA ARG A 859 -40.30 -27.26 33.24
C ARG A 859 -40.06 -28.45 34.17
N ARG A 860 -38.94 -28.48 34.91
CA ARG A 860 -38.66 -29.51 35.92
C ARG A 860 -39.62 -29.51 37.13
N LYS A 861 -40.34 -28.41 37.39
CA LYS A 861 -41.26 -28.26 38.54
C LYS A 861 -42.72 -28.62 38.21
N LEU A 862 -43.11 -28.58 36.94
CA LEU A 862 -44.47 -28.94 36.48
C LEU A 862 -44.75 -30.44 36.66
N THR A 863 -46.01 -30.80 36.93
CA THR A 863 -46.50 -32.19 36.99
C THR A 863 -46.55 -32.84 35.60
N LYS A 864 -46.82 -34.15 35.55
CA LYS A 864 -46.83 -34.92 34.30
C LYS A 864 -47.94 -34.47 33.34
N GLU A 865 -49.11 -34.13 33.86
CA GLU A 865 -50.28 -33.71 33.08
C GLU A 865 -50.10 -32.29 32.53
N GLU A 866 -49.61 -31.36 33.36
CA GLU A 866 -49.24 -30.00 32.92
C GLU A 866 -48.18 -30.01 31.81
N ARG A 867 -47.17 -30.90 31.91
CA ARG A 867 -46.18 -31.09 30.83
C ARG A 867 -46.76 -31.67 29.56
N GLN A 868 -47.84 -32.46 29.63
CA GLN A 868 -48.53 -32.97 28.43
C GLN A 868 -49.40 -31.87 27.81
N LYS A 869 -50.12 -31.09 28.61
CA LYS A 869 -50.91 -29.94 28.14
C LYS A 869 -50.04 -28.87 27.48
N ALA A 870 -48.99 -28.42 28.16
CA ALA A 870 -48.05 -27.44 27.60
C ALA A 870 -47.31 -27.94 26.34
N LYS A 871 -47.14 -29.26 26.17
CA LYS A 871 -46.57 -29.84 24.95
C LYS A 871 -47.59 -29.94 23.80
N LEU A 872 -48.88 -30.12 24.11
CA LEU A 872 -49.95 -30.05 23.11
C LEU A 872 -50.14 -28.60 22.63
N GLU A 873 -50.24 -27.65 23.56
CA GLU A 873 -50.34 -26.21 23.26
C GLU A 873 -49.13 -25.70 22.46
N GLN A 874 -47.92 -26.24 22.72
CA GLN A 874 -46.72 -25.93 21.96
C GLN A 874 -46.73 -26.56 20.54
N MET A 875 -47.40 -27.69 20.32
CA MET A 875 -47.60 -28.25 18.98
C MET A 875 -48.64 -27.42 18.21
N GLU A 876 -49.80 -27.15 18.82
CA GLU A 876 -50.89 -26.34 18.22
C GLU A 876 -50.46 -24.89 17.94
N ALA A 877 -49.42 -24.39 18.61
CA ALA A 877 -48.78 -23.11 18.29
C ALA A 877 -47.87 -23.19 17.07
N LEU A 878 -47.01 -24.21 16.98
CA LEU A 878 -46.13 -24.42 15.82
C LEU A 878 -46.90 -24.79 14.55
N GLU A 879 -48.04 -25.46 14.68
CA GLU A 879 -48.94 -25.80 13.57
C GLU A 879 -49.59 -24.51 13.00
N ARG A 880 -50.07 -23.60 13.87
CA ARG A 880 -50.54 -22.27 13.44
C ARG A 880 -49.44 -21.37 12.89
N GLU A 881 -48.26 -21.33 13.49
CA GLU A 881 -47.11 -20.60 12.91
C GLU A 881 -46.69 -21.17 11.54
N HIS A 882 -46.94 -22.46 11.28
CA HIS A 882 -46.73 -23.05 9.97
C HIS A 882 -47.81 -22.65 8.97
N ASP A 883 -49.09 -22.71 9.35
CA ASP A 883 -50.22 -22.32 8.51
C ASP A 883 -50.16 -20.83 8.15
N GLU A 884 -49.93 -19.94 9.13
CA GLU A 884 -49.75 -18.49 8.92
C GLU A 884 -48.57 -18.19 7.96
N ALA A 885 -47.47 -18.93 8.07
CA ALA A 885 -46.32 -18.79 7.16
C ALA A 885 -46.54 -19.42 5.77
N VAL A 886 -47.52 -20.32 5.61
CA VAL A 886 -47.96 -20.83 4.30
C VAL A 886 -48.89 -19.83 3.63
N ASP A 887 -49.82 -19.24 4.38
CA ASP A 887 -50.72 -18.19 3.88
C ASP A 887 -49.92 -16.92 3.45
N GLU A 888 -48.94 -16.46 4.23
CA GLU A 888 -48.02 -15.36 3.78
C GLU A 888 -47.30 -15.70 2.47
N MET A 889 -46.95 -16.97 2.24
CA MET A 889 -46.25 -17.39 1.03
C MET A 889 -47.19 -17.45 -0.18
N VAL A 890 -48.45 -17.84 0.03
CA VAL A 890 -49.51 -17.84 -1.00
C VAL A 890 -49.90 -16.41 -1.38
N ASP A 891 -50.07 -15.51 -0.40
CA ASP A 891 -50.35 -14.09 -0.67
C ASP A 891 -49.19 -13.40 -1.41
N ALA A 892 -47.94 -13.78 -1.14
CA ALA A 892 -46.77 -13.27 -1.85
C ALA A 892 -46.75 -13.69 -3.34
N ASP A 893 -47.04 -14.97 -3.64
CA ASP A 893 -47.14 -15.45 -5.03
C ASP A 893 -48.34 -14.82 -5.77
N ILE A 894 -49.49 -14.64 -5.10
CA ILE A 894 -50.66 -13.93 -5.66
C ILE A 894 -50.32 -12.46 -5.95
N GLY A 895 -49.58 -11.80 -5.06
CA GLY A 895 -49.14 -10.41 -5.26
C GLY A 895 -48.22 -10.24 -6.47
N LEU A 896 -47.30 -11.19 -6.68
CA LEU A 896 -46.43 -11.22 -7.87
C LEU A 896 -47.24 -11.40 -9.16
N ASP A 897 -48.19 -12.33 -9.18
CA ASP A 897 -49.07 -12.55 -10.35
C ASP A 897 -49.95 -11.31 -10.65
N GLU A 898 -50.45 -10.61 -9.63
CA GLU A 898 -51.26 -9.40 -9.86
C GLU A 898 -50.43 -8.21 -10.36
N ASP A 899 -49.20 -8.01 -9.87
CA ASP A 899 -48.32 -6.95 -10.37
C ASP A 899 -47.78 -7.24 -11.78
N ILE A 900 -47.45 -8.50 -12.11
CA ILE A 900 -47.15 -8.92 -13.49
C ILE A 900 -48.34 -8.60 -14.42
N ARG A 901 -49.56 -8.89 -13.96
CA ARG A 901 -50.79 -8.61 -14.71
C ARG A 901 -51.04 -7.10 -14.90
N ARG A 902 -50.75 -6.29 -13.88
CA ARG A 902 -50.79 -4.81 -13.96
C ARG A 902 -49.69 -4.24 -14.86
N GLU A 903 -48.55 -4.91 -14.99
CA GLU A 903 -47.48 -4.50 -15.90
C GLU A 903 -47.84 -4.82 -17.36
N MET A 904 -48.37 -6.01 -17.66
CA MET A 904 -48.95 -6.33 -18.97
C MET A 904 -50.09 -5.37 -19.36
N GLU A 905 -50.94 -4.95 -18.42
CA GLU A 905 -51.98 -3.96 -18.65
C GLU A 905 -51.47 -2.51 -18.86
N ARG A 906 -50.20 -2.24 -18.54
CA ARG A 906 -49.53 -0.96 -18.85
C ARG A 906 -48.82 -1.01 -20.20
N GLU A 907 -48.22 -2.14 -20.56
CA GLU A 907 -47.61 -2.35 -21.87
C GLU A 907 -48.66 -2.41 -22.98
N GLY A 908 -49.79 -3.10 -22.76
CA GLY A 908 -50.94 -3.14 -23.67
C GLY A 908 -51.72 -1.81 -23.83
N LYS A 909 -51.23 -0.70 -23.25
CA LYS A 909 -51.79 0.66 -23.35
C LYS A 909 -50.74 1.70 -23.80
N ARG A 910 -49.63 1.24 -24.39
CA ARG A 910 -48.60 2.06 -25.05
C ARG A 910 -48.50 1.76 -26.54
#